data_AF-A0A2G8YAW5-F1
#
_entry.id   AF-A0A2G8YAW5-F1
#
_cell.length_a   1.000
_cell.length_b   1.000
_cell.length_c   1.000
_cell.angle_alpha   90.00
_cell.angle_beta   90.00
_cell.angle_gamma   90.00
#
_symmetry.space_group_name_H-M   'P 1'
#
loop_
_entity.id
_entity.type
_entity.pdbx_description
1 polymer ?
#
loop_
_entity_poly.entity_id
_entity_poly.type
_entity_poly.pdbx_seq_one_letter_code
_entity_poly.pdbx_strand_id
1 'polypeptide(L)'
;MRYVSSQTDQPVRFVGLSTALANASDVAAWLGIGKIGLFNFKPAVRPVPCSVHIQGFPQKHYCPRMNAMNKPVFEALLTHASPDLSAEDMHTPPEILNGVYSTCTFSSSSSSSSSSSSSSSSFSSSFSSASSSAGPRRFSPIALRPSLVFVSSRRQTRRTAQELVSLLHTRHEHATDLFLDVRPEEADEFSQTVESVQDASLRTTLHHGVAIHHAGLSPHDRAVSARLFEKGFVRVLVATATLAWGMNLPARLVVVKGTEYYDAETNRYKDFPITDLLQMIGRAGRPQFDSQAVAVIFCHEPKKNFYKRFLYQPFPVESCLLNVLAEHLNAEIVGGTIQTKQQAIEYLTWTYFFRRLTSNPSYYDPSLMIQELTSSFASRGDRLQASAVRQRRAAIAAFVDKAVCEALDELLEASALRLRFPTAEEKSQAVTGGDATQAVAVTRRLRHSADADEQDGEQDEEERGQEARAIRAELSALSEEKKPARRGRGRKTCEGRDIFEEEDDGPTSLEPVLESTPLGRIACVNYISPKSAKMLSDALRPAQAEEENRRLSFVDIVKLLADVPEYKQMPVRHNEDNLNADFSAICPYPIDASTVNSPHTKTFLLFQAQMFQLPVPIADYNTDLKSALDNAMRILQAMLDICTEEAQLRYALDVILLFQCLIQATHPARSSLRALKHLRSAEPSRLRRLSCLGIHSLPFLVEHKCPAAVLLKAGFTDKHTHEICEELKKFPRLRVSTRLFVKEAEGASDDEAVFEHSPPQPLRQGDGREGETLVHTVRPGADLHLEVSLKYSNLPPQVAFTPNFHKQKTAGWFLLLGDADEDVDELIALRRVHLHSGKTQASFEFSAPDVGGASFLLTLFVCSDTYFGLDQEIELCIRTEATGDIDEAPREI
;
A
#
# COMPACT_ATOMS: atom_id res chain seq x y z
N MET A 1 -13.20 9.47 -12.00
CA MET A 1 -14.49 9.96 -11.42
C MET A 1 -15.08 11.17 -12.14
N ARG A 2 -14.42 12.33 -12.25
CA ARG A 2 -14.99 13.48 -12.99
C ARG A 2 -15.22 13.14 -14.47
N TYR A 3 -14.25 12.48 -15.09
CA TYR A 3 -14.39 11.92 -16.44
C TYR A 3 -15.61 10.98 -16.54
N VAL A 4 -15.72 9.99 -15.65
CA VAL A 4 -16.89 9.08 -15.58
C VAL A 4 -18.20 9.87 -15.50
N SER A 5 -18.31 10.85 -14.59
CA SER A 5 -19.50 11.69 -14.46
C SER A 5 -19.83 12.50 -15.71
N SER A 6 -18.86 12.79 -16.58
CA SER A 6 -19.09 13.46 -17.86
C SER A 6 -19.52 12.51 -18.97
N GLN A 7 -19.23 11.21 -18.83
CA GLN A 7 -19.60 10.16 -19.79
C GLN A 7 -20.94 9.52 -19.45
N THR A 8 -21.30 9.49 -18.17
CA THR A 8 -22.56 8.96 -17.67
C THR A 8 -23.60 10.06 -17.51
N ASP A 9 -24.86 9.78 -17.81
CA ASP A 9 -25.99 10.68 -17.49
C ASP A 9 -26.27 10.81 -15.97
N GLN A 10 -25.45 10.19 -15.11
CA GLN A 10 -25.56 10.26 -13.66
C GLN A 10 -24.49 11.22 -13.08
N PRO A 11 -24.87 12.42 -12.61
CA PRO A 11 -23.91 13.35 -12.04
C PRO A 11 -23.39 12.81 -10.70
N VAL A 12 -22.06 12.75 -10.56
CA VAL A 12 -21.40 12.36 -9.31
C VAL A 12 -21.11 13.61 -8.49
N ARG A 13 -21.67 13.71 -7.28
CA ARG A 13 -21.40 14.84 -6.38
C ARG A 13 -20.03 14.70 -5.72
N PHE A 14 -19.16 15.68 -5.94
CA PHE A 14 -17.86 15.78 -5.27
C PHE A 14 -17.96 16.60 -3.98
N VAL A 15 -17.35 16.11 -2.89
CA VAL A 15 -17.12 16.88 -1.66
C VAL A 15 -15.63 16.74 -1.32
N GLY A 16 -14.87 17.81 -1.55
CA GLY A 16 -13.45 17.87 -1.23
C GLY A 16 -13.22 18.46 0.16
N LEU A 17 -12.47 17.76 1.00
CA LEU A 17 -12.01 18.27 2.30
C LEU A 17 -10.49 18.40 2.24
N SER A 18 -9.99 19.61 2.51
CA SER A 18 -8.56 19.91 2.50
C SER A 18 -8.21 20.87 3.63
N THR A 19 -6.93 20.91 3.99
CA THR A 19 -6.35 22.05 4.71
C THR A 19 -6.37 23.29 3.82
N ALA A 20 -6.10 24.47 4.40
CA ALA A 20 -6.04 25.73 3.66
C ALA A 20 -5.02 25.66 2.51
N LEU A 21 -5.47 25.92 1.28
CA LEU A 21 -4.64 25.85 0.07
C LEU A 21 -4.40 27.24 -0.52
N ALA A 22 -3.19 27.47 -1.06
CA ALA A 22 -2.90 28.73 -1.75
C ALA A 22 -3.60 28.81 -3.11
N ASN A 23 -3.71 27.67 -3.79
CA ASN A 23 -4.28 27.51 -5.13
C ASN A 23 -5.59 26.71 -5.09
N ALA A 24 -6.46 27.00 -4.12
CA ALA A 24 -7.74 26.30 -3.95
C ALA A 24 -8.68 26.47 -5.17
N SER A 25 -8.59 27.60 -5.88
CA SER A 25 -9.33 27.85 -7.12
C SER A 25 -9.00 26.82 -8.20
N ASP A 26 -7.72 26.47 -8.38
CA ASP A 26 -7.30 25.49 -9.37
C ASP A 26 -7.87 24.08 -9.05
N VAL A 27 -7.91 23.72 -7.76
CA VAL A 27 -8.50 22.47 -7.30
C VAL A 27 -10.02 22.47 -7.50
N ALA A 28 -10.69 23.57 -7.16
CA ALA A 28 -12.13 23.73 -7.37
C ALA A 28 -12.51 23.61 -8.85
N ALA A 29 -11.80 24.35 -9.72
CA ALA A 29 -12.00 24.30 -11.16
C ALA A 29 -11.67 22.91 -11.73
N TRP A 30 -10.67 22.21 -11.18
CA TRP A 30 -10.39 20.83 -11.56
C TRP A 30 -11.53 19.87 -11.19
N LEU A 31 -12.17 20.06 -10.06
CA LEU A 31 -13.30 19.24 -9.61
C LEU A 31 -14.64 19.66 -10.22
N GLY A 32 -14.68 20.77 -10.96
CA GLY A 32 -15.93 21.33 -11.50
C GLY A 32 -16.79 22.02 -10.44
N ILE A 33 -16.17 22.52 -9.38
CA ILE A 33 -16.84 23.27 -8.31
C ILE A 33 -16.87 24.74 -8.73
N GLY A 34 -18.08 25.28 -8.96
CA GLY A 34 -18.28 26.70 -9.23
C GLY A 34 -17.99 27.58 -8.01
N LYS A 35 -18.17 28.91 -8.17
CA LYS A 35 -17.91 29.89 -7.09
C LYS A 35 -18.77 29.62 -5.85
N ILE A 36 -20.03 29.22 -6.04
CA ILE A 36 -20.91 28.78 -4.96
C ILE A 36 -20.60 27.30 -4.65
N GLY A 37 -19.65 27.08 -3.74
CA GLY A 37 -19.22 25.74 -3.33
C GLY A 37 -17.76 25.66 -2.88
N LEU A 38 -16.93 26.64 -3.23
CA LEU A 38 -15.56 26.74 -2.76
C LEU A 38 -15.47 27.51 -1.44
N PHE A 39 -15.14 26.81 -0.36
CA PHE A 39 -14.89 27.41 0.96
C PHE A 39 -13.43 27.22 1.36
N ASN A 40 -12.57 28.21 1.05
CA ASN A 40 -11.16 28.21 1.42
C ASN A 40 -10.89 29.22 2.53
N PHE A 41 -10.57 28.72 3.73
CA PHE A 41 -10.34 29.55 4.92
C PHE A 41 -8.85 29.75 5.20
N LYS A 42 -8.50 30.91 5.77
CA LYS A 42 -7.14 31.11 6.30
C LYS A 42 -6.89 30.15 7.49
N PRO A 43 -5.66 29.67 7.72
CA PRO A 43 -5.33 28.83 8.89
C PRO A 43 -5.75 29.44 10.24
N ALA A 44 -5.83 30.77 10.32
CA ALA A 44 -6.22 31.50 11.52
C ALA A 44 -7.72 31.38 11.90
N VAL A 45 -8.61 30.93 11.00
CA VAL A 45 -10.07 30.84 11.24
C VAL A 45 -10.46 29.59 12.05
N ARG A 46 -9.48 28.97 12.70
CA ARG A 46 -9.69 27.77 13.50
C ARG A 46 -10.66 28.06 14.66
N PRO A 47 -11.67 27.20 14.94
CA PRO A 47 -12.61 27.41 16.04
C PRO A 47 -11.96 27.59 17.41
N VAL A 48 -10.86 26.86 17.66
CA VAL A 48 -9.98 27.07 18.81
C VAL A 48 -8.71 27.76 18.29
N PRO A 49 -8.47 29.03 18.61
CA PRO A 49 -7.26 29.74 18.20
C PRO A 49 -6.00 29.01 18.68
N CYS A 50 -5.00 28.88 17.81
CA CYS A 50 -3.75 28.18 18.10
C CYS A 50 -2.56 29.13 18.02
N SER A 51 -1.86 29.35 19.13
CA SER A 51 -0.60 30.08 19.16
C SER A 51 0.55 29.13 18.81
N VAL A 52 1.37 29.52 17.82
CA VAL A 52 2.50 28.69 17.37
C VAL A 52 3.83 29.36 17.69
N HIS A 53 4.64 28.69 18.50
CA HIS A 53 5.99 29.11 18.87
C HIS A 53 7.02 28.25 18.11
N ILE A 54 7.96 28.88 17.41
CA ILE A 54 9.02 28.18 16.68
C ILE A 54 10.37 28.53 17.29
N GLN A 55 11.08 27.53 17.79
CA GLN A 55 12.42 27.68 18.33
C GLN A 55 13.42 26.91 17.47
N GLY A 56 14.45 27.63 17.02
CA GLY A 56 15.55 27.07 16.26
C GLY A 56 16.67 26.61 17.19
N PHE A 57 17.38 25.58 16.75
CA PHE A 57 18.52 25.01 17.46
C PHE A 57 19.75 25.02 16.55
N PRO A 58 20.89 25.58 16.97
CA PRO A 58 22.06 25.79 16.11
C PRO A 58 22.90 24.52 15.87
N GLN A 59 22.71 23.47 16.67
CA GLN A 59 23.49 22.23 16.52
C GLN A 59 23.26 21.62 15.14
N LYS A 60 24.34 21.43 14.36
CA LYS A 60 24.27 20.87 13.00
C LYS A 60 23.94 19.38 12.97
N HIS A 61 24.51 18.59 13.88
CA HIS A 61 24.29 17.14 13.94
C HIS A 61 22.97 16.80 14.63
N TYR A 62 22.26 15.80 14.07
CA TYR A 62 20.92 15.43 14.51
C TYR A 62 20.86 14.96 15.98
N CYS A 63 21.69 13.99 16.39
CA CYS A 63 21.61 13.42 17.74
C CYS A 63 21.89 14.47 18.85
N PRO A 64 22.98 15.28 18.80
CA PRO A 64 23.18 16.35 19.77
C PRO A 64 22.05 17.39 19.78
N ARG A 65 21.51 17.74 18.61
CA ARG A 65 20.37 18.65 18.48
C ARG A 65 19.12 18.10 19.20
N MET A 66 18.78 16.82 18.98
CA MET A 66 17.65 16.18 19.65
C MET A 66 17.83 16.11 21.17
N ASN A 67 19.04 15.94 21.67
CA ASN A 67 19.31 15.95 23.11
C ASN A 67 19.16 17.36 23.69
N ALA A 68 19.69 18.39 23.01
CA ALA A 68 19.56 19.79 23.42
C ALA A 68 18.10 20.26 23.51
N MET A 69 17.19 19.64 22.73
CA MET A 69 15.76 19.94 22.75
C MET A 69 15.02 19.38 23.99
N ASN A 70 15.55 18.39 24.72
CA ASN A 70 14.82 17.74 25.81
C ASN A 70 14.40 18.71 26.93
N LYS A 71 15.34 19.55 27.39
CA LYS A 71 15.07 20.53 28.45
C LYS A 71 14.05 21.60 28.00
N PRO A 72 14.18 22.19 26.80
CA PRO A 72 13.13 23.05 26.24
C PRO A 72 11.76 22.37 26.07
N VAL A 73 11.69 21.06 25.78
CA VAL A 73 10.39 20.35 25.76
C VAL A 73 9.76 20.40 27.15
N PHE A 74 10.54 20.06 28.19
CA PHE A 74 10.05 20.09 29.58
C PHE A 74 9.61 21.50 29.99
N GLU A 75 10.39 22.54 29.66
CA GLU A 75 10.03 23.94 29.93
C GLU A 75 8.76 24.37 29.19
N ALA A 76 8.57 23.92 27.94
CA ALA A 76 7.35 24.20 27.18
C ALA A 76 6.11 23.54 27.81
N LEU A 77 6.23 22.32 28.34
CA LEU A 77 5.15 21.65 29.08
C LEU A 77 4.73 22.48 30.29
N LEU A 78 5.69 22.92 31.11
CA LEU A 78 5.39 23.71 32.31
C LEU A 78 4.81 25.10 31.96
N THR A 79 5.30 25.73 30.90
CA THR A 79 4.88 27.09 30.52
C THR A 79 3.50 27.12 29.88
N HIS A 80 3.21 26.18 28.97
CA HIS A 80 2.04 26.27 28.08
C HIS A 80 0.92 25.28 28.40
N ALA A 81 1.19 24.25 29.21
CA ALA A 81 0.15 23.32 29.65
C ALA A 81 -0.42 23.68 31.04
N SER A 82 0.12 24.70 31.71
CA SER A 82 -0.43 25.17 32.99
C SER A 82 -1.86 25.71 32.80
N PRO A 83 -2.78 25.45 33.75
CA PRO A 83 -4.13 25.99 33.73
C PRO A 83 -4.13 27.52 33.81
N ASP A 84 -4.94 28.17 32.99
CA ASP A 84 -5.17 29.62 33.06
C ASP A 84 -5.84 29.93 34.41
N LEU A 85 -5.14 30.58 35.33
CA LEU A 85 -5.71 31.05 36.60
C LEU A 85 -6.84 32.04 36.26
N SER A 86 -8.08 31.69 36.60
CA SER A 86 -9.23 32.58 36.42
C SER A 86 -9.05 33.87 37.22
N ALA A 87 -9.48 34.99 36.64
CA ALA A 87 -9.40 36.33 37.24
C ALA A 87 -10.09 36.48 38.62
N GLU A 88 -10.82 35.47 39.08
CA GLU A 88 -11.46 35.45 40.41
C GLU A 88 -10.51 35.03 41.56
N ASP A 89 -9.35 34.43 41.26
CA ASP A 89 -8.38 34.02 42.29
C ASP A 89 -7.31 35.10 42.60
N MET A 90 -7.46 36.30 42.04
CA MET A 90 -6.55 37.45 42.24
C MET A 90 -6.79 38.22 43.55
N HIS A 91 -7.10 37.52 44.65
CA HIS A 91 -7.10 38.05 46.02
C HIS A 91 -6.24 37.19 46.94
N THR A 92 -4.99 36.95 46.54
CA THR A 92 -3.89 36.59 47.43
C THR A 92 -2.69 37.48 47.10
N PRO A 93 -1.97 38.04 48.09
CA PRO A 93 -0.91 38.99 47.81
C PRO A 93 0.24 38.32 47.03
N PRO A 94 0.94 39.05 46.14
CA PRO A 94 1.95 38.49 45.28
C PRO A 94 3.27 38.35 46.05
N GLU A 95 3.53 37.17 46.59
CA GLU A 95 4.90 36.75 46.86
C GLU A 95 5.20 35.59 45.90
N ILE A 96 6.26 35.75 45.10
CA ILE A 96 6.72 34.85 44.01
C ILE A 96 6.06 35.12 42.64
N LEU A 97 6.15 36.36 42.11
CA LEU A 97 6.31 36.57 40.67
C LEU A 97 6.77 38.00 40.38
N ASN A 98 8.08 38.24 40.41
CA ASN A 98 8.70 39.40 39.77
C ASN A 98 9.91 38.94 38.98
N GLY A 99 9.81 39.04 37.65
CA GLY A 99 10.96 38.83 36.77
C GLY A 99 10.69 38.41 35.32
N VAL A 100 9.61 38.83 34.66
CA VAL A 100 9.53 38.76 33.19
C VAL A 100 8.92 40.03 32.61
N TYR A 101 9.76 41.04 32.42
CA TYR A 101 9.80 41.80 31.16
C TYR A 101 11.23 42.31 31.00
N SER A 102 12.01 41.65 30.15
CA SER A 102 12.90 42.38 29.25
C SER A 102 13.40 41.46 28.16
N THR A 103 13.19 41.90 26.93
CA THR A 103 14.08 41.61 25.82
C THR A 103 15.52 41.93 26.23
N CYS A 104 16.47 41.03 25.92
CA CYS A 104 17.76 41.33 25.27
C CYS A 104 18.86 40.31 25.63
N THR A 105 19.60 39.95 24.57
CA THR A 105 21.00 39.50 24.48
C THR A 105 21.86 39.59 25.74
N PHE A 106 22.61 38.52 26.05
CA PHE A 106 23.60 38.52 27.13
C PHE A 106 25.04 38.55 26.60
N SER A 107 25.78 39.59 27.00
CA SER A 107 27.24 39.62 27.15
C SER A 107 27.58 39.98 28.60
N SER A 108 28.72 39.47 29.08
CA SER A 108 29.15 39.34 30.47
C SER A 108 29.69 40.61 31.13
N SER A 109 29.40 40.84 32.42
CA SER A 109 30.35 41.26 33.48
C SER A 109 29.66 41.57 34.84
N SER A 110 30.49 41.73 35.86
CA SER A 110 30.33 41.41 37.30
C SER A 110 29.79 42.50 38.24
N SER A 111 29.38 42.02 39.43
CA SER A 111 28.74 42.59 40.62
C SER A 111 29.33 43.83 41.32
N SER A 112 28.47 44.58 42.02
CA SER A 112 28.63 44.91 43.46
C SER A 112 27.35 45.52 44.09
N SER A 113 27.30 45.44 45.42
CA SER A 113 26.22 45.39 46.43
C SER A 113 25.66 46.72 47.00
N SER A 114 24.48 46.67 47.65
CA SER A 114 24.14 47.17 49.03
C SER A 114 22.61 47.42 49.19
N SER A 115 21.86 46.68 50.05
CA SER A 115 21.41 46.98 51.44
C SER A 115 20.51 48.24 51.57
N SER A 116 19.36 48.32 52.27
CA SER A 116 18.81 47.63 53.45
C SER A 116 17.40 48.19 53.81
N SER A 117 16.59 47.39 54.54
CA SER A 117 15.77 47.73 55.74
C SER A 117 14.63 48.77 55.64
N SER A 118 13.48 48.73 56.34
CA SER A 118 12.87 47.86 57.37
C SER A 118 11.54 48.50 57.85
N SER A 119 10.77 47.78 58.68
CA SER A 119 9.70 48.20 59.62
C SER A 119 8.25 48.04 59.11
N SER A 120 7.23 47.58 59.86
CA SER A 120 6.99 46.72 61.05
C SER A 120 5.73 47.25 61.75
N SER A 121 4.97 46.32 62.36
CA SER A 121 3.89 46.50 63.36
C SER A 121 2.45 46.41 62.82
N SER A 122 1.45 45.91 63.56
CA SER A 122 1.35 45.00 64.72
C SER A 122 -0.15 44.65 64.89
N PHE A 123 -0.39 43.47 65.44
CA PHE A 123 -1.65 42.85 65.88
C PHE A 123 -2.71 43.74 66.57
N SER A 124 -4.00 43.43 66.40
CA SER A 124 -4.80 42.73 67.44
C SER A 124 -6.24 42.39 66.99
N SER A 125 -6.79 41.42 67.71
CA SER A 125 -7.96 40.55 67.49
C SER A 125 -9.34 41.15 67.71
N SER A 126 -10.37 40.52 67.12
CA SER A 126 -11.54 40.03 67.89
C SER A 126 -12.44 39.10 67.07
N PHE A 127 -12.94 38.08 67.77
CA PHE A 127 -13.61 36.86 67.32
C PHE A 127 -15.13 37.05 67.24
N SER A 128 -15.81 36.37 66.31
CA SER A 128 -17.20 35.89 66.51
C SER A 128 -17.53 34.78 65.51
N SER A 129 -17.96 33.66 66.08
CA SER A 129 -18.20 32.35 65.48
C SER A 129 -19.56 32.23 64.78
N ALA A 130 -19.58 31.57 63.63
CA ALA A 130 -20.73 30.76 63.20
C ALA A 130 -20.21 29.54 62.43
N SER A 131 -20.49 28.37 63.00
CA SER A 131 -20.15 27.05 62.48
C SER A 131 -21.09 26.63 61.35
N SER A 132 -20.54 26.24 60.20
CA SER A 132 -21.16 25.24 59.32
C SER A 132 -20.07 24.38 58.72
N SER A 133 -20.14 23.10 59.08
CA SER A 133 -19.25 22.01 58.69
C SER A 133 -19.20 21.80 57.18
N ALA A 134 -18.08 22.15 56.57
CA ALA A 134 -17.56 21.52 55.36
C ALA A 134 -16.07 21.31 55.59
N GLY A 135 -15.62 20.05 55.64
CA GLY A 135 -14.22 19.70 55.82
C GLY A 135 -13.34 20.35 54.74
N PRO A 136 -12.06 20.63 55.01
CA PRO A 136 -11.19 21.31 54.08
C PRO A 136 -10.96 20.43 52.86
N ARG A 137 -11.48 20.85 51.71
CA ARG A 137 -11.11 20.29 50.41
C ARG A 137 -9.61 20.56 50.21
N ARG A 138 -8.76 19.56 50.50
CA ARG A 138 -7.38 19.54 50.01
C ARG A 138 -7.42 19.23 48.52
N PHE A 139 -7.63 20.27 47.70
CA PHE A 139 -7.36 20.20 46.27
C PHE A 139 -5.84 20.20 46.08
N SER A 140 -5.30 19.23 45.32
CA SER A 140 -3.97 19.39 44.73
C SER A 140 -4.06 20.49 43.67
N PRO A 141 -3.33 21.60 43.81
CA PRO A 141 -3.40 22.68 42.84
C PRO A 141 -2.45 22.35 41.69
N ILE A 142 -2.97 22.36 40.46
CA ILE A 142 -2.21 22.46 39.19
C ILE A 142 -1.71 21.12 38.61
N ALA A 143 -2.62 20.24 38.19
CA ALA A 143 -2.30 19.21 37.18
C ALA A 143 -2.20 19.87 35.79
N LEU A 144 -1.21 19.48 34.98
CA LEU A 144 -1.06 20.03 33.63
C LEU A 144 -2.22 19.61 32.72
N ARG A 145 -2.58 20.51 31.79
CA ARG A 145 -3.47 20.17 30.69
C ARG A 145 -2.81 19.11 29.77
N PRO A 146 -3.59 18.23 29.14
CA PRO A 146 -3.04 17.15 28.32
C PRO A 146 -2.15 17.69 27.18
N SER A 147 -0.99 17.08 27.00
CA SER A 147 0.07 17.54 26.10
C SER A 147 0.61 16.41 25.23
N LEU A 148 0.72 16.65 23.92
CA LEU A 148 1.31 15.72 22.97
C LEU A 148 2.73 16.15 22.59
N VAL A 149 3.68 15.23 22.62
CA VAL A 149 5.06 15.47 22.16
C VAL A 149 5.34 14.57 20.96
N PHE A 150 5.38 15.15 19.77
CA PHE A 150 5.76 14.44 18.56
C PHE A 150 7.27 14.37 18.39
N VAL A 151 7.74 13.18 18.01
CA VAL A 151 9.14 12.90 17.70
C VAL A 151 9.25 12.08 16.43
N SER A 152 10.44 12.04 15.82
CA SER A 152 10.62 11.44 14.51
C SER A 152 10.77 9.93 14.46
N SER A 153 11.01 9.26 15.59
CA SER A 153 11.24 7.82 15.62
C SER A 153 10.77 7.17 16.92
N ARG A 154 10.52 5.86 16.86
CA ARG A 154 10.12 5.03 18.02
C ARG A 154 11.18 5.01 19.11
N ARG A 155 12.46 5.02 18.73
CA ARG A 155 13.58 5.16 19.68
C ARG A 155 13.53 6.50 20.39
N GLN A 156 13.19 7.57 19.65
CA GLN A 156 13.10 8.90 20.21
C GLN A 156 11.92 9.06 21.17
N THR A 157 10.82 8.31 21.01
CA THR A 157 9.70 8.39 21.97
C THR A 157 10.13 7.90 23.35
N ARG A 158 10.81 6.74 23.41
CA ARG A 158 11.32 6.16 24.67
C ARG A 158 12.36 7.06 25.33
N ARG A 159 13.36 7.51 24.56
CA ARG A 159 14.42 8.39 25.07
C ARG A 159 13.87 9.72 25.59
N THR A 160 12.93 10.32 24.87
CA THR A 160 12.34 11.60 25.30
C THR A 160 11.46 11.39 26.53
N ALA A 161 10.64 10.32 26.59
CA ALA A 161 9.83 10.03 27.76
C ALA A 161 10.69 9.78 29.02
N GLN A 162 11.75 8.99 28.91
CA GLN A 162 12.70 8.74 30.01
C GLN A 162 13.39 10.02 30.48
N GLU A 163 13.81 10.88 29.55
CA GLU A 163 14.43 12.16 29.89
C GLU A 163 13.44 13.11 30.57
N LEU A 164 12.18 13.16 30.12
CA LEU A 164 11.14 13.96 30.78
C LEU A 164 10.90 13.49 32.21
N VAL A 165 10.87 12.17 32.45
CA VAL A 165 10.78 11.59 33.80
C VAL A 165 12.02 11.93 34.63
N SER A 166 13.21 11.89 34.06
CA SER A 166 14.46 12.28 34.75
C SER A 166 14.45 13.75 35.16
N LEU A 167 14.05 14.65 34.25
CA LEU A 167 13.92 16.08 34.50
C LEU A 167 12.84 16.38 35.55
N LEU A 168 11.75 15.61 35.55
CA LEU A 168 10.66 15.72 36.52
C LEU A 168 11.18 15.50 37.96
N HIS A 169 11.92 14.41 38.20
CA HIS A 169 12.52 14.12 39.51
C HIS A 169 13.62 15.10 39.91
N THR A 170 14.35 15.66 38.94
CA THR A 170 15.45 16.59 39.23
C THR A 170 14.94 17.98 39.63
N ARG A 171 13.78 18.39 39.09
CA ARG A 171 13.27 19.77 39.21
C ARG A 171 12.21 19.95 40.30
N HIS A 172 11.54 18.88 40.72
CA HIS A 172 10.43 18.93 41.66
C HIS A 172 10.49 17.75 42.65
N GLU A 173 10.28 18.02 43.94
CA GLU A 173 10.36 17.02 45.02
C GLU A 173 9.08 16.13 45.11
N HIS A 174 7.92 16.68 44.73
CA HIS A 174 6.61 15.99 44.67
C HIS A 174 6.04 15.97 43.24
N ALA A 175 6.90 15.61 42.29
CA ALA A 175 6.70 15.91 40.86
C ALA A 175 5.73 14.99 40.12
N THR A 176 5.48 13.78 40.62
CA THR A 176 4.57 12.81 39.99
C THR A 176 3.16 13.39 39.81
N ASP A 177 2.73 14.24 40.74
CA ASP A 177 1.39 14.84 40.78
C ASP A 177 1.16 15.88 39.67
N LEU A 178 2.22 16.33 38.97
CA LEU A 178 2.11 17.26 37.84
C LEU A 178 1.64 16.56 36.56
N PHE A 179 2.15 15.36 36.32
CA PHE A 179 1.92 14.60 35.09
C PHE A 179 0.92 13.46 35.28
N LEU A 180 0.66 13.06 36.52
CA LEU A 180 -0.30 12.04 36.88
C LEU A 180 -1.49 12.67 37.61
N ASP A 181 -2.69 12.44 37.12
CA ASP A 181 -3.93 12.86 37.78
C ASP A 181 -4.86 11.66 37.96
N VAL A 182 -4.62 10.92 39.06
CA VAL A 182 -5.38 9.72 39.41
C VAL A 182 -6.03 9.96 40.77
N ARG A 183 -7.35 9.89 40.81
CA ARG A 183 -8.10 10.04 42.06
C ARG A 183 -7.91 8.80 42.94
N PRO A 184 -7.98 8.93 44.28
CA PRO A 184 -7.81 7.79 45.18
C PRO A 184 -8.74 6.61 44.86
N GLU A 185 -9.98 6.88 44.45
CA GLU A 185 -10.94 5.85 44.02
C GLU A 185 -10.56 5.12 42.71
N GLU A 186 -9.71 5.72 41.87
CA GLU A 186 -9.30 5.19 40.56
C GLU A 186 -7.89 4.57 40.60
N ALA A 187 -7.19 4.66 41.74
CA ALA A 187 -5.80 4.23 41.90
C ALA A 187 -5.59 2.72 41.66
N ASP A 188 -6.52 1.89 42.12
CA ASP A 188 -6.48 0.44 41.92
C ASP A 188 -6.71 0.08 40.44
N GLU A 189 -7.68 0.71 39.78
CA GLU A 189 -7.94 0.51 38.34
C GLU A 189 -6.73 0.93 37.50
N PHE A 190 -6.13 2.08 37.83
CA PHE A 190 -4.94 2.59 37.17
C PHE A 190 -3.78 1.61 37.32
N SER A 191 -3.49 1.17 38.54
CA SER A 191 -2.38 0.25 38.81
C SER A 191 -2.55 -1.09 38.10
N GLN A 192 -3.74 -1.69 38.15
CA GLN A 192 -4.04 -2.93 37.41
C GLN A 192 -3.90 -2.76 35.90
N THR A 193 -4.31 -1.61 35.36
CA THR A 193 -4.17 -1.29 33.94
C THR A 193 -2.71 -1.12 33.53
N VAL A 194 -1.87 -0.50 34.37
CA VAL A 194 -0.44 -0.32 34.10
C VAL A 194 0.31 -1.65 34.22
N GLU A 195 -0.08 -2.51 35.17
CA GLU A 195 0.50 -3.85 35.33
C GLU A 195 0.23 -4.78 34.13
N SER A 196 -0.87 -4.58 33.40
CA SER A 196 -1.20 -5.36 32.19
C SER A 196 -0.34 -5.02 30.97
N VAL A 197 0.44 -3.92 31.02
CA VAL A 197 1.29 -3.45 29.92
C VAL A 197 2.49 -4.37 29.70
N GLN A 198 2.74 -4.74 28.44
CA GLN A 198 3.82 -5.66 28.07
C GLN A 198 5.17 -4.95 27.90
N ASP A 199 5.21 -3.76 27.29
CA ASP A 199 6.44 -2.99 27.11
C ASP A 199 6.95 -2.40 28.44
N ALA A 200 8.15 -2.83 28.86
CA ALA A 200 8.74 -2.42 30.12
C ALA A 200 8.99 -0.90 30.23
N SER A 201 9.39 -0.25 29.13
CA SER A 201 9.68 1.18 29.12
C SER A 201 8.38 2.00 29.25
N LEU A 202 7.31 1.58 28.57
CA LEU A 202 5.99 2.19 28.70
C LEU A 202 5.47 2.03 30.13
N ARG A 203 5.54 0.82 30.69
CA ARG A 203 5.09 0.57 32.07
C ARG A 203 5.77 1.46 33.08
N THR A 204 7.11 1.59 33.02
CA THR A 204 7.86 2.48 33.93
C THR A 204 7.47 3.95 33.77
N THR A 205 7.33 4.44 32.53
CA THR A 205 7.02 5.86 32.29
C THR A 205 5.59 6.24 32.65
N LEU A 206 4.63 5.30 32.53
CA LEU A 206 3.22 5.50 32.91
C LEU A 206 3.05 5.81 34.41
N HIS A 207 3.83 5.18 35.29
CA HIS A 207 3.79 5.48 36.73
C HIS A 207 4.18 6.93 37.06
N HIS A 208 4.84 7.64 36.13
CA HIS A 208 5.22 9.04 36.26
C HIS A 208 4.37 9.97 35.37
N GLY A 209 3.23 9.50 34.86
CA GLY A 209 2.32 10.32 34.06
C GLY A 209 2.76 10.59 32.62
N VAL A 210 3.77 9.86 32.11
CA VAL A 210 4.26 9.99 30.72
C VAL A 210 3.97 8.71 29.94
N ALA A 211 3.09 8.80 28.96
CA ALA A 211 2.78 7.71 28.06
C ALA A 211 3.64 7.75 26.77
N ILE A 212 3.79 6.60 26.12
CA ILE A 212 4.47 6.45 24.83
C ILE A 212 3.49 5.84 23.82
N HIS A 213 3.48 6.34 22.57
CA HIS A 213 2.68 5.74 21.51
C HIS A 213 3.41 5.69 20.16
N HIS A 214 3.61 4.47 19.64
CA HIS A 214 4.17 4.25 18.31
C HIS A 214 3.71 2.91 17.72
N ALA A 215 3.84 2.74 16.40
CA ALA A 215 3.38 1.54 15.69
C ALA A 215 4.04 0.22 16.14
N GLY A 216 5.23 0.27 16.75
CA GLY A 216 5.91 -0.90 17.30
C GLY A 216 5.44 -1.38 18.67
N LEU A 217 4.48 -0.72 19.32
CA LEU A 217 3.86 -1.22 20.55
C LEU A 217 2.80 -2.27 20.19
N SER A 218 2.54 -3.22 21.11
CA SER A 218 1.45 -4.18 20.91
C SER A 218 0.11 -3.44 20.75
N PRO A 219 -0.89 -3.98 20.02
CA PRO A 219 -2.20 -3.36 19.92
C PRO A 219 -2.83 -3.10 21.29
N HIS A 220 -2.60 -3.99 22.26
CA HIS A 220 -3.02 -3.83 23.65
C HIS A 220 -2.35 -2.61 24.30
N ASP A 221 -1.02 -2.52 24.26
CA ASP A 221 -0.26 -1.43 24.90
C ASP A 221 -0.59 -0.07 24.27
N ARG A 222 -0.80 -0.01 22.95
CA ARG A 222 -1.27 1.21 22.26
C ARG A 222 -2.63 1.66 22.77
N ALA A 223 -3.56 0.71 22.91
CA ALA A 223 -4.90 1.00 23.42
C ALA A 223 -4.86 1.46 24.89
N VAL A 224 -4.02 0.85 25.73
CA VAL A 224 -3.81 1.27 27.13
C VAL A 224 -3.24 2.69 27.18
N SER A 225 -2.15 2.96 26.47
CA SER A 225 -1.49 4.27 26.39
C SER A 225 -2.47 5.38 25.97
N ALA A 226 -3.23 5.14 24.91
CA ALA A 226 -4.24 6.08 24.43
C ALA A 226 -5.40 6.28 25.43
N ARG A 227 -5.91 5.19 26.02
CA ARG A 227 -7.03 5.22 26.96
C ARG A 227 -6.68 5.97 28.24
N LEU A 228 -5.49 5.74 28.80
CA LEU A 228 -5.04 6.44 30.01
C LEU A 228 -4.89 7.95 29.76
N PHE A 229 -4.42 8.34 28.57
CA PHE A 229 -4.31 9.74 28.18
C PHE A 229 -5.69 10.38 27.94
N GLU A 230 -6.58 9.67 27.26
CA GLU A 230 -7.95 10.12 26.99
C GLU A 230 -8.78 10.30 28.27
N LYS A 231 -8.63 9.40 29.25
CA LYS A 231 -9.24 9.52 30.58
C LYS A 231 -8.65 10.67 31.41
N GLY A 232 -7.48 11.22 31.01
CA GLY A 232 -6.80 12.29 31.72
C GLY A 232 -5.89 11.82 32.87
N PHE A 233 -5.73 10.50 33.07
CA PHE A 233 -4.86 9.96 34.11
C PHE A 233 -3.40 10.31 33.89
N VAL A 234 -2.95 10.29 32.63
CA VAL A 234 -1.61 10.71 32.23
C VAL A 234 -1.69 11.99 31.40
N ARG A 235 -0.87 12.99 31.72
CA ARG A 235 -0.94 14.32 31.11
C ARG A 235 -0.01 14.50 29.90
N VAL A 236 1.01 13.65 29.76
CA VAL A 236 1.99 13.76 28.66
C VAL A 236 1.98 12.49 27.83
N LEU A 237 1.84 12.62 26.52
CA LEU A 237 1.96 11.51 25.59
C LEU A 237 3.03 11.80 24.52
N VAL A 238 4.08 10.98 24.50
CA VAL A 238 5.17 11.08 23.51
C VAL A 238 4.92 10.10 22.36
N ALA A 239 4.78 10.61 21.14
CA ALA A 239 4.35 9.82 20.00
C ALA A 239 5.15 10.08 18.71
N THR A 240 5.13 9.10 17.79
CA THR A 240 5.63 9.30 16.42
C THR A 240 4.62 10.08 15.57
N ALA A 241 5.08 10.74 14.51
CA ALA A 241 4.23 11.52 13.59
C ALA A 241 3.00 10.76 13.05
N THR A 242 3.07 9.43 12.94
CA THR A 242 1.94 8.58 12.52
C THR A 242 0.69 8.69 13.40
N LEU A 243 0.82 9.03 14.68
CA LEU A 243 -0.33 9.28 15.56
C LEU A 243 -1.18 10.46 15.06
N ALA A 244 -0.54 11.43 14.38
CA ALA A 244 -1.21 12.63 13.86
C ALA A 244 -2.28 12.32 12.81
N TRP A 245 -2.31 11.11 12.24
CA TRP A 245 -3.29 10.69 11.23
C TRP A 245 -4.38 9.72 11.74
N GLY A 246 -4.21 9.13 12.94
CA GLY A 246 -4.94 7.90 13.27
C GLY A 246 -5.77 7.87 14.56
N MET A 247 -5.66 8.88 15.44
CA MET A 247 -6.36 8.85 16.74
C MET A 247 -6.82 10.22 17.21
N ASN A 248 -7.98 10.27 17.85
CA ASN A 248 -8.60 11.49 18.33
C ASN A 248 -8.33 11.72 19.83
N LEU A 249 -7.07 12.00 20.21
CA LEU A 249 -6.69 12.29 21.61
C LEU A 249 -6.74 13.77 21.97
N PRO A 250 -7.43 14.18 23.07
CA PRO A 250 -7.54 15.57 23.49
C PRO A 250 -6.23 16.09 24.05
N ALA A 251 -5.69 17.16 23.47
CA ALA A 251 -4.48 17.80 23.93
C ALA A 251 -4.59 19.31 23.76
N ARG A 252 -4.27 20.09 24.79
CA ARG A 252 -4.20 21.57 24.70
C ARG A 252 -2.91 22.02 24.02
N LEU A 253 -1.81 21.34 24.36
CA LEU A 253 -0.46 21.64 23.91
C LEU A 253 0.03 20.54 22.97
N VAL A 254 0.63 20.93 21.85
CA VAL A 254 1.44 20.05 21.00
C VAL A 254 2.87 20.58 20.97
N VAL A 255 3.85 19.69 21.18
CA VAL A 255 5.26 19.98 20.97
C VAL A 255 5.78 19.09 19.84
N VAL A 256 6.27 19.69 18.75
CA VAL A 256 6.97 18.97 17.68
C VAL A 256 8.47 19.05 17.95
N LYS A 257 9.04 17.97 18.48
CA LYS A 257 10.44 17.88 18.84
C LYS A 257 11.27 17.32 17.68
N GLY A 258 11.81 18.24 16.88
CA GLY A 258 12.56 17.93 15.67
C GLY A 258 11.66 17.78 14.46
N THR A 259 12.08 18.37 13.34
CA THR A 259 11.28 18.43 12.10
C THR A 259 11.87 17.57 10.98
N GLU A 260 12.74 16.61 11.33
CA GLU A 260 13.49 15.77 10.39
C GLU A 260 13.37 14.30 10.79
N TYR A 261 13.37 13.43 9.79
CA TYR A 261 13.45 11.97 9.95
C TYR A 261 14.59 11.42 9.10
N TYR A 262 15.10 10.25 9.48
CA TYR A 262 16.15 9.58 8.71
C TYR A 262 15.55 8.84 7.53
N ASP A 263 16.03 9.12 6.33
CA ASP A 263 15.70 8.43 5.10
C ASP A 263 16.86 7.55 4.66
N ALA A 264 16.65 6.23 4.59
CA ALA A 264 17.72 5.31 4.22
C ALA A 264 18.00 5.25 2.73
N GLU A 265 17.05 5.57 1.85
CA GLU A 265 17.30 5.59 0.41
C GLU A 265 18.41 6.59 0.08
N THR A 266 18.32 7.78 0.66
CA THR A 266 19.32 8.84 0.48
C THR A 266 20.44 8.83 1.52
N ASN A 267 20.36 7.93 2.53
CA ASN A 267 21.20 7.91 3.73
C ASN A 267 21.37 9.29 4.39
N ARG A 268 20.29 10.07 4.44
CA ARG A 268 20.27 11.46 4.91
C ARG A 268 19.03 11.74 5.73
N TYR A 269 19.11 12.74 6.59
CA TYR A 269 17.94 13.27 7.27
C TYR A 269 17.13 14.15 6.31
N LYS A 270 15.89 13.75 6.04
CA LYS A 270 14.91 14.52 5.26
C LYS A 270 13.98 15.27 6.20
N ASP A 271 13.48 16.41 5.75
CA ASP A 271 12.45 17.16 6.48
C ASP A 271 11.11 16.45 6.43
N PHE A 272 10.33 16.56 7.51
CA PHE A 272 8.93 16.17 7.45
C PHE A 272 8.21 16.97 6.37
N PRO A 273 7.34 16.32 5.58
CA PRO A 273 6.36 17.03 4.78
C PRO A 273 5.60 18.05 5.65
N ILE A 274 5.39 19.25 5.12
CA ILE A 274 4.69 20.30 5.88
C ILE A 274 3.27 19.86 6.25
N THR A 275 2.65 19.00 5.45
CA THR A 275 1.35 18.39 5.73
C THR A 275 1.36 17.60 7.02
N ASP A 276 2.42 16.83 7.30
CA ASP A 276 2.54 16.08 8.56
C ASP A 276 2.71 17.02 9.76
N LEU A 277 3.49 18.10 9.59
CA LEU A 277 3.62 19.16 10.60
C LEU A 277 2.27 19.83 10.90
N LEU A 278 1.49 20.15 9.87
CA LEU A 278 0.16 20.73 10.02
C LEU A 278 -0.81 19.76 10.72
N GLN A 279 -0.75 18.47 10.40
CA GLN A 279 -1.56 17.45 11.10
C GLN A 279 -1.17 17.32 12.57
N MET A 280 0.13 17.36 12.90
CA MET A 280 0.61 17.35 14.27
C MET A 280 0.09 18.57 15.05
N ILE A 281 0.25 19.78 14.51
CA ILE A 281 -0.24 21.04 15.10
C ILE A 281 -1.76 21.03 15.27
N GLY A 282 -2.49 20.46 14.30
CA GLY A 282 -3.95 20.33 14.32
C GLY A 282 -4.49 19.53 15.52
N ARG A 283 -3.64 18.78 16.23
CA ARG A 283 -4.03 18.05 17.45
C ARG A 283 -4.13 18.92 18.70
N ALA A 284 -3.55 20.13 18.70
CA ALA A 284 -3.60 21.04 19.85
C ALA A 284 -4.92 21.79 19.93
N GLY A 285 -5.72 21.67 20.98
CA GLY A 285 -6.97 22.40 21.24
C GLY A 285 -8.22 21.76 20.65
N ARG A 286 -9.25 21.61 21.49
CA ARG A 286 -10.55 21.08 21.07
C ARG A 286 -11.73 21.98 21.46
N PRO A 287 -12.70 22.23 20.55
CA PRO A 287 -13.81 23.17 20.78
C PRO A 287 -14.69 22.91 22.02
N GLN A 288 -14.61 21.72 22.64
CA GLN A 288 -15.37 21.35 23.84
C GLN A 288 -14.52 21.33 25.12
N PHE A 289 -13.19 21.38 25.00
CA PHE A 289 -12.25 21.18 26.12
C PHE A 289 -11.37 22.40 26.38
N ASP A 290 -11.06 23.16 25.31
CA ASP A 290 -10.09 24.24 25.33
C ASP A 290 -10.64 25.50 24.64
N SER A 291 -10.39 26.65 25.25
CA SER A 291 -10.62 27.97 24.66
C SER A 291 -9.45 28.46 23.80
N GLN A 292 -8.25 27.93 24.04
CA GLN A 292 -7.01 28.26 23.35
C GLN A 292 -6.15 27.02 23.20
N ALA A 293 -5.38 26.98 22.11
CA ALA A 293 -4.42 25.93 21.81
C ALA A 293 -3.01 26.50 21.71
N VAL A 294 -2.01 25.68 22.04
CA VAL A 294 -0.61 26.06 21.87
C VAL A 294 0.13 24.97 21.10
N ALA A 295 0.95 25.36 20.14
CA ALA A 295 1.87 24.49 19.45
C ALA A 295 3.29 25.04 19.54
N VAL A 296 4.25 24.18 19.89
CA VAL A 296 5.67 24.53 19.99
C VAL A 296 6.46 23.66 19.03
N ILE A 297 7.22 24.26 18.13
CA ILE A 297 7.98 23.57 17.08
C ILE A 297 9.46 23.80 17.30
N PHE A 298 10.20 22.71 17.47
CA PHE A 298 11.65 22.71 17.59
C PHE A 298 12.27 22.23 16.30
N CYS A 299 13.01 23.11 15.64
CA CYS A 299 13.63 22.83 14.34
C CYS A 299 15.13 23.20 14.34
N HIS A 300 15.83 22.81 13.29
CA HIS A 300 17.17 23.32 13.01
C HIS A 300 17.08 24.83 12.69
N GLU A 301 17.99 25.66 13.24
CA GLU A 301 17.93 27.14 13.13
C GLU A 301 17.70 27.65 11.70
N PRO A 302 18.41 27.16 10.66
CA PRO A 302 18.22 27.64 9.29
C PRO A 302 16.81 27.44 8.74
N LYS A 303 16.04 26.49 9.29
CA LYS A 303 14.68 26.12 8.84
C LYS A 303 13.58 26.89 9.55
N LYS A 304 13.90 27.69 10.57
CA LYS A 304 12.93 28.45 11.36
C LYS A 304 12.07 29.38 10.51
N ASN A 305 12.72 30.15 9.62
CA ASN A 305 12.03 31.10 8.75
C ASN A 305 11.17 30.39 7.69
N PHE A 306 11.62 29.23 7.20
CA PHE A 306 10.85 28.38 6.31
C PHE A 306 9.53 27.99 6.98
N TYR A 307 9.56 27.34 8.15
CA TYR A 307 8.33 26.94 8.85
C TYR A 307 7.45 28.13 9.23
N LYS A 308 8.05 29.25 9.66
CA LYS A 308 7.29 30.47 9.96
C LYS A 308 6.48 30.91 8.75
N ARG A 309 7.04 30.93 7.54
CA ARG A 309 6.33 31.34 6.33
C ARG A 309 5.15 30.42 6.01
N PHE A 310 5.36 29.10 6.06
CA PHE A 310 4.37 28.10 5.64
C PHE A 310 3.26 27.80 6.65
N LEU A 311 3.41 28.18 7.92
CA LEU A 311 2.32 28.05 8.90
C LEU A 311 1.30 29.19 8.80
N TYR A 312 1.74 30.37 8.38
CA TYR A 312 0.88 31.55 8.23
C TYR A 312 0.39 31.77 6.79
N GLN A 313 1.11 31.26 5.80
CA GLN A 313 0.69 31.27 4.39
C GLN A 313 0.27 29.86 3.97
N PRO A 314 -0.92 29.67 3.39
CA PRO A 314 -1.31 28.37 2.87
C PRO A 314 -0.32 27.91 1.78
N PHE A 315 -0.15 26.60 1.61
CA PHE A 315 0.82 26.06 0.67
C PHE A 315 0.17 25.82 -0.70
N PRO A 316 0.90 26.05 -1.81
CA PRO A 316 0.46 25.62 -3.13
C PRO A 316 0.62 24.10 -3.26
N VAL A 317 -0.41 23.44 -3.78
CA VAL A 317 -0.36 22.00 -4.09
C VAL A 317 -0.05 21.80 -5.56
N GLU A 318 0.95 20.98 -5.85
CA GLU A 318 1.35 20.61 -7.21
C GLU A 318 1.07 19.13 -7.45
N SER A 319 0.84 18.75 -8.71
CA SER A 319 0.64 17.35 -9.09
C SER A 319 1.95 16.57 -9.17
N CYS A 320 1.94 15.28 -8.79
CA CYS A 320 3.05 14.34 -8.97
C CYS A 320 2.77 13.27 -10.05
N LEU A 321 1.72 13.45 -10.87
CA LEU A 321 1.24 12.46 -11.84
C LEU A 321 2.33 11.98 -12.82
N LEU A 322 3.24 12.87 -13.22
CA LEU A 322 4.32 12.53 -14.17
C LEU A 322 5.15 11.32 -13.74
N ASN A 323 5.36 11.15 -12.43
CA ASN A 323 6.20 10.07 -11.89
C ASN A 323 5.58 8.68 -12.08
N VAL A 324 4.28 8.60 -12.33
CA VAL A 324 3.49 7.34 -12.41
C VAL A 324 2.60 7.34 -13.65
N LEU A 325 2.92 8.17 -14.65
CA LEU A 325 2.07 8.38 -15.83
C LEU A 325 1.87 7.10 -16.63
N ALA A 326 2.93 6.31 -16.84
CA ALA A 326 2.87 5.05 -17.58
C ALA A 326 1.85 4.07 -16.95
N GLU A 327 1.83 3.93 -15.63
CA GLU A 327 0.90 3.04 -14.92
C GLU A 327 -0.56 3.46 -15.13
N HIS A 328 -0.84 4.77 -15.05
CA HIS A 328 -2.19 5.30 -15.28
C HIS A 328 -2.61 5.17 -16.74
N LEU A 329 -1.71 5.42 -17.70
CA LEU A 329 -2.01 5.23 -19.12
C LEU A 329 -2.28 3.76 -19.43
N ASN A 330 -1.49 2.83 -18.88
CA ASN A 330 -1.74 1.40 -19.04
C ASN A 330 -3.14 1.00 -18.54
N ALA A 331 -3.55 1.50 -17.38
CA ALA A 331 -4.87 1.20 -16.83
C ALA A 331 -6.01 1.72 -17.72
N GLU A 332 -5.88 2.92 -18.29
CA GLU A 332 -6.88 3.51 -19.19
C GLU A 332 -6.86 2.88 -20.59
N ILE A 333 -5.72 2.36 -21.05
CA ILE A 333 -5.62 1.56 -22.29
C ILE A 333 -6.28 0.19 -22.09
N VAL A 334 -5.98 -0.50 -20.98
CA VAL A 334 -6.63 -1.77 -20.59
C VAL A 334 -8.14 -1.58 -20.41
N GLY A 335 -8.56 -0.46 -19.83
CA GLY A 335 -9.97 -0.08 -19.68
C GLY A 335 -10.66 0.28 -20.99
N GLY A 336 -9.92 0.43 -22.10
CA GLY A 336 -10.44 0.82 -23.41
C GLY A 336 -10.78 2.32 -23.54
N THR A 337 -10.52 3.13 -22.51
CA THR A 337 -10.70 4.59 -22.54
C THR A 337 -9.73 5.25 -23.54
N ILE A 338 -8.52 4.71 -23.65
CA ILE A 338 -7.44 5.21 -24.51
C ILE A 338 -7.06 4.14 -25.54
N GLN A 339 -7.21 4.46 -26.81
CA GLN A 339 -6.85 3.64 -27.97
C GLN A 339 -5.87 4.37 -28.91
N THR A 340 -5.67 5.67 -28.75
CA THR A 340 -4.72 6.45 -29.57
C THR A 340 -3.87 7.37 -28.70
N LYS A 341 -2.71 7.78 -29.22
CA LYS A 341 -1.86 8.77 -28.56
C LYS A 341 -2.62 10.08 -28.32
N GLN A 342 -3.46 10.50 -29.27
CA GLN A 342 -4.27 11.71 -29.12
C GLN A 342 -5.25 11.61 -27.96
N GLN A 343 -5.87 10.45 -27.73
CA GLN A 343 -6.73 10.23 -26.57
C GLN A 343 -5.94 10.24 -25.25
N ALA A 344 -4.68 9.78 -25.24
CA ALA A 344 -3.81 9.89 -24.07
C ALA A 344 -3.47 11.35 -23.73
N ILE A 345 -3.23 12.18 -24.75
CA ILE A 345 -3.07 13.63 -24.57
C ILE A 345 -4.36 14.25 -24.04
N GLU A 346 -5.52 13.89 -24.61
CA GLU A 346 -6.83 14.37 -24.15
C GLU A 346 -7.08 13.99 -22.69
N TYR A 347 -6.79 12.75 -22.30
CA TYR A 347 -6.88 12.26 -20.94
C TYR A 347 -6.09 13.15 -19.95
N LEU A 348 -4.85 13.52 -20.30
CA LEU A 348 -4.05 14.42 -19.46
C LEU A 348 -4.73 15.77 -19.23
N THR A 349 -5.51 16.28 -20.18
CA THR A 349 -6.20 17.57 -20.02
C THR A 349 -7.30 17.56 -18.95
N TRP A 350 -7.73 16.38 -18.50
CA TRP A 350 -8.69 16.19 -17.40
C TRP A 350 -8.02 16.15 -16.01
N THR A 351 -6.70 16.12 -15.97
CA THR A 351 -5.94 15.94 -14.73
C THR A 351 -5.62 17.27 -14.06
N TYR A 352 -5.42 17.22 -12.74
CA TYR A 352 -4.91 18.38 -11.99
C TYR A 352 -3.51 18.80 -12.48
N PHE A 353 -2.73 17.83 -12.96
CA PHE A 353 -1.40 18.07 -13.55
C PHE A 353 -1.46 19.08 -14.69
N PHE A 354 -2.35 18.90 -15.67
CA PHE A 354 -2.42 19.82 -16.82
C PHE A 354 -2.78 21.25 -16.40
N ARG A 355 -3.69 21.41 -15.42
CA ARG A 355 -4.02 22.73 -14.84
C ARG A 355 -2.84 23.38 -14.13
N ARG A 356 -2.03 22.60 -13.42
CA ARG A 356 -0.84 23.12 -12.75
C ARG A 356 0.31 23.37 -13.71
N LEU A 357 0.46 22.58 -14.76
CA LEU A 357 1.44 22.79 -15.82
C LEU A 357 1.22 24.14 -16.51
N THR A 358 -0.02 24.51 -16.79
CA THR A 358 -0.36 25.83 -17.36
C THR A 358 -0.17 26.98 -16.38
N SER A 359 -0.36 26.74 -15.08
CA SER A 359 -0.24 27.78 -14.05
C SER A 359 1.20 28.00 -13.54
N ASN A 360 1.99 26.94 -13.43
CA ASN A 360 3.36 26.96 -12.91
C ASN A 360 4.27 25.98 -13.70
N PRO A 361 4.56 26.27 -15.00
CA PRO A 361 5.32 25.35 -15.85
C PRO A 361 6.73 25.04 -15.31
N SER A 362 7.40 26.05 -14.75
CA SER A 362 8.78 25.94 -14.25
C SER A 362 8.96 24.97 -13.08
N TYR A 363 7.87 24.60 -12.41
CA TYR A 363 7.91 23.56 -11.37
C TYR A 363 8.14 22.17 -11.97
N TYR A 364 7.58 21.91 -13.15
CA TYR A 364 7.63 20.62 -13.83
C TYR A 364 8.88 20.47 -14.69
N ASP A 365 9.26 21.53 -15.40
CA ASP A 365 10.50 21.56 -16.17
C ASP A 365 11.05 23.00 -16.20
N PRO A 366 12.29 23.24 -15.73
CA PRO A 366 12.92 24.55 -15.77
C PRO A 366 13.04 25.16 -17.17
N SER A 367 13.09 24.34 -18.23
CA SER A 367 13.15 24.81 -19.62
C SER A 367 11.84 25.46 -20.10
N LEU A 368 10.72 25.21 -19.41
CA LEU A 368 9.45 25.89 -19.63
C LEU A 368 9.43 27.30 -19.02
N MET A 369 10.50 27.69 -18.32
CA MET A 369 10.68 29.07 -17.86
C MET A 369 11.04 29.96 -19.04
N ILE A 370 10.09 30.79 -19.46
CA ILE A 370 10.36 31.83 -20.46
C ILE A 370 11.04 33.01 -19.75
N GLN A 371 12.32 33.21 -20.03
CA GLN A 371 12.99 34.48 -19.73
C GLN A 371 12.53 35.55 -20.72
N GLU A 372 11.43 36.25 -20.40
CA GLU A 372 11.17 37.58 -20.95
C GLU A 372 9.98 38.21 -20.21
N LEU A 373 10.24 38.95 -19.12
CA LEU A 373 9.34 40.00 -18.58
C LEU A 373 9.95 40.83 -17.44
N THR A 374 11.27 40.94 -17.33
CA THR A 374 11.92 41.89 -16.42
C THR A 374 13.10 42.55 -17.12
N SER A 375 12.86 43.67 -17.82
CA SER A 375 13.67 44.92 -17.71
C SER A 375 13.64 45.92 -18.89
N SER A 376 12.87 45.78 -19.98
CA SER A 376 12.99 46.80 -21.06
C SER A 376 11.82 47.10 -22.03
N PHE A 377 10.56 46.77 -21.73
CA PHE A 377 9.47 46.98 -22.70
C PHE A 377 8.31 47.83 -22.19
N ALA A 378 8.52 49.15 -22.15
CA ALA A 378 7.45 50.14 -21.98
C ALA A 378 7.01 50.81 -23.30
N SER A 379 7.49 50.36 -24.48
CA SER A 379 7.20 51.12 -25.72
C SER A 379 7.02 50.34 -27.03
N ARG A 380 6.96 48.99 -27.02
CA ARG A 380 6.68 48.15 -28.21
C ARG A 380 5.80 46.91 -27.89
N GLY A 381 4.82 47.10 -27.00
CA GLY A 381 4.19 46.09 -26.12
C GLY A 381 3.51 44.86 -26.73
N ASP A 382 2.65 44.99 -27.74
CA ASP A 382 1.68 43.89 -28.01
C ASP A 382 2.21 42.72 -28.85
N ARG A 383 3.05 42.97 -29.86
CA ARG A 383 3.51 41.90 -30.79
C ARG A 383 4.52 40.95 -30.15
N LEU A 384 5.37 41.48 -29.27
CA LEU A 384 6.37 40.68 -28.56
C LEU A 384 5.70 39.83 -27.46
N GLN A 385 4.70 40.40 -26.77
CA GLN A 385 3.89 39.64 -25.80
C GLN A 385 3.11 38.51 -26.46
N ALA A 386 2.43 38.76 -27.60
CA ALA A 386 1.71 37.71 -28.33
C ALA A 386 2.63 36.58 -28.84
N SER A 387 3.84 36.92 -29.28
CA SER A 387 4.85 35.93 -29.70
C SER A 387 5.33 35.09 -28.52
N ALA A 388 5.60 35.71 -27.37
CA ALA A 388 6.04 35.01 -26.16
C ALA A 388 4.96 34.07 -25.60
N VAL A 389 3.69 34.51 -25.60
CA VAL A 389 2.54 33.66 -25.19
C VAL A 389 2.39 32.47 -26.12
N ARG A 390 2.50 32.64 -27.45
CA ARG A 390 2.47 31.53 -28.40
C ARG A 390 3.64 30.57 -28.20
N GLN A 391 4.85 31.08 -27.98
CA GLN A 391 6.02 30.24 -27.71
C GLN A 391 5.86 29.43 -26.42
N ARG A 392 5.23 30.01 -25.39
CA ARG A 392 4.86 29.31 -24.14
C ARG A 392 3.93 28.15 -24.38
N ARG A 393 2.84 28.40 -25.10
CA ARG A 393 1.83 27.38 -25.40
C ARG A 393 2.47 26.24 -26.20
N ALA A 394 3.31 26.56 -27.18
CA ALA A 394 3.97 25.57 -28.01
C ALA A 394 4.96 24.72 -27.19
N ALA A 395 5.69 25.35 -26.26
CA ALA A 395 6.59 24.65 -25.35
C ALA A 395 5.83 23.71 -24.40
N ILE A 396 4.71 24.16 -23.84
CA ILE A 396 3.84 23.32 -22.98
C ILE A 396 3.25 22.16 -23.79
N ALA A 397 2.76 22.41 -25.00
CA ALA A 397 2.21 21.39 -25.88
C ALA A 397 3.27 20.33 -26.24
N ALA A 398 4.48 20.77 -26.60
CA ALA A 398 5.61 19.88 -26.87
C ALA A 398 6.02 19.07 -25.62
N PHE A 399 5.98 19.66 -24.43
CA PHE A 399 6.26 18.95 -23.18
C PHE A 399 5.22 17.87 -22.86
N VAL A 400 3.92 18.16 -23.05
CA VAL A 400 2.86 17.17 -22.88
C VAL A 400 2.99 16.04 -23.90
N ASP A 401 3.24 16.36 -25.18
CA ASP A 401 3.47 15.36 -26.23
C ASP A 401 4.65 14.44 -25.88
N LYS A 402 5.76 15.03 -25.42
CA LYS A 402 6.96 14.31 -24.98
C LYS A 402 6.66 13.41 -23.79
N ALA A 403 5.98 13.92 -22.75
CA ALA A 403 5.66 13.13 -21.55
C ALA A 403 4.76 11.93 -21.88
N VAL A 404 3.80 12.09 -22.80
CA VAL A 404 2.97 10.97 -23.28
C VAL A 404 3.82 9.97 -24.08
N CYS A 405 4.68 10.45 -24.98
CA CYS A 405 5.60 9.57 -25.71
C CYS A 405 6.49 8.75 -24.76
N GLU A 406 7.18 9.38 -23.83
CA GLU A 406 8.05 8.69 -22.86
C GLU A 406 7.28 7.65 -22.04
N ALA A 407 6.05 7.96 -21.63
CA ALA A 407 5.21 7.01 -20.91
C ALA A 407 4.74 5.84 -21.79
N LEU A 408 4.42 6.07 -23.07
CA LEU A 408 4.07 5.00 -24.01
C LEU A 408 5.30 4.15 -24.37
N ASP A 409 6.46 4.76 -24.55
CA ASP A 409 7.73 4.07 -24.81
C ASP A 409 8.09 3.17 -23.62
N GLU A 410 7.92 3.63 -22.38
CA GLU A 410 8.07 2.81 -21.18
C GLU A 410 7.13 1.59 -21.18
N LEU A 411 5.89 1.74 -21.63
CA LEU A 411 4.94 0.63 -21.74
C LEU A 411 5.29 -0.36 -22.86
N LEU A 412 5.85 0.13 -23.97
CA LEU A 412 6.35 -0.70 -25.06
C LEU A 412 7.58 -1.50 -24.61
N GLU A 413 8.54 -0.88 -23.94
CA GLU A 413 9.71 -1.53 -23.34
C GLU A 413 9.30 -2.59 -22.32
N ALA A 414 8.30 -2.29 -21.49
CA ALA A 414 7.73 -3.24 -20.54
C ALA A 414 6.86 -4.33 -21.20
N SER A 415 6.71 -4.35 -22.52
CA SER A 415 5.84 -5.29 -23.25
C SER A 415 4.39 -5.28 -22.77
N ALA A 416 3.93 -4.18 -22.15
CA ALA A 416 2.56 -3.99 -21.65
C ALA A 416 1.62 -3.45 -22.74
N LEU A 417 2.20 -2.85 -23.79
CA LEU A 417 1.51 -2.22 -24.91
C LEU A 417 2.02 -2.81 -26.22
N ARG A 418 1.15 -2.91 -27.23
CA ARG A 418 1.49 -3.18 -28.63
C ARG A 418 0.83 -2.13 -29.51
N LEU A 419 1.50 -1.80 -30.62
CA LEU A 419 0.97 -0.93 -31.67
C LEU A 419 0.37 -1.79 -32.79
N ARG A 420 -0.92 -1.59 -33.10
CA ARG A 420 -1.58 -2.21 -34.26
C ARG A 420 -1.86 -1.15 -35.32
N PHE A 421 -1.48 -1.43 -36.57
CA PHE A 421 -1.87 -0.59 -37.70
C PHE A 421 -3.24 -1.03 -38.23
N PRO A 422 -4.18 -0.10 -38.50
CA PRO A 422 -5.49 -0.44 -39.05
C PRO A 422 -5.39 -1.18 -40.39
N THR A 423 -6.19 -2.23 -40.57
CA THR A 423 -6.23 -3.02 -41.83
C THR A 423 -6.95 -2.25 -42.94
N ALA A 424 -6.69 -2.57 -44.22
CA ALA A 424 -7.31 -1.87 -45.36
C ALA A 424 -8.86 -1.87 -45.33
N GLU A 425 -9.47 -2.90 -44.73
CA GLU A 425 -10.92 -3.00 -44.53
C GLU A 425 -11.41 -2.02 -43.45
N GLU A 426 -10.72 -1.92 -42.32
CA GLU A 426 -10.98 -0.91 -41.29
C GLU A 426 -10.72 0.51 -41.82
N LYS A 427 -9.73 0.69 -42.71
CA LYS A 427 -9.50 1.95 -43.45
C LYS A 427 -10.70 2.32 -44.31
N SER A 428 -11.37 1.34 -44.92
CA SER A 428 -12.58 1.57 -45.73
C SER A 428 -13.82 1.85 -44.87
N GLN A 429 -13.97 1.17 -43.72
CA GLN A 429 -15.07 1.39 -42.77
C GLN A 429 -14.94 2.71 -42.01
N ALA A 430 -13.73 3.18 -41.67
CA ALA A 430 -13.53 4.51 -41.09
C ALA A 430 -13.89 5.64 -42.07
N VAL A 431 -13.82 5.39 -43.39
CA VAL A 431 -14.13 6.35 -44.46
C VAL A 431 -15.60 6.27 -44.91
N THR A 432 -16.25 5.11 -44.80
CA THR A 432 -17.62 4.88 -45.32
C THR A 432 -18.67 4.56 -44.26
N GLY A 433 -18.27 4.12 -43.07
CA GLY A 433 -19.12 3.69 -41.97
C GLY A 433 -19.30 4.78 -40.94
N GLY A 434 -20.43 5.48 -41.01
CA GLY A 434 -20.98 6.23 -39.89
C GLY A 434 -21.47 5.27 -38.80
N ASP A 435 -20.54 4.72 -38.02
CA ASP A 435 -20.81 4.29 -36.63
C ASP A 435 -19.86 4.97 -35.63
N ALA A 436 -19.21 6.03 -36.11
CA ALA A 436 -18.62 7.11 -35.31
C ALA A 436 -19.67 7.85 -34.44
N THR A 437 -20.93 7.46 -34.47
CA THR A 437 -22.05 8.12 -33.77
C THR A 437 -22.03 7.93 -32.26
N GLN A 438 -21.27 6.99 -31.69
CA GLN A 438 -21.04 6.95 -30.24
C GLN A 438 -19.72 7.63 -29.84
N ALA A 439 -18.59 7.33 -30.49
CA ALA A 439 -17.29 7.93 -30.14
C ALA A 439 -17.19 9.42 -30.53
N VAL A 440 -17.69 9.83 -31.70
CA VAL A 440 -17.66 11.25 -32.16
C VAL A 440 -18.83 12.05 -31.60
N ALA A 441 -19.97 11.44 -31.25
CA ALA A 441 -20.99 12.13 -30.45
C ALA A 441 -20.48 12.37 -29.02
N VAL A 442 -19.66 11.46 -28.47
CA VAL A 442 -18.92 11.68 -27.23
C VAL A 442 -17.95 12.85 -27.40
N THR A 443 -17.10 12.90 -28.43
CA THR A 443 -16.19 14.06 -28.68
C THR A 443 -16.92 15.38 -28.96
N ARG A 444 -18.12 15.35 -29.56
CA ARG A 444 -18.93 16.54 -29.87
C ARG A 444 -19.76 17.04 -28.67
N ARG A 445 -20.22 16.13 -27.79
CA ARG A 445 -20.79 16.48 -26.47
C ARG A 445 -19.71 16.93 -25.47
N LEU A 446 -18.48 16.42 -25.61
CA LEU A 446 -17.29 16.85 -24.85
C LEU A 446 -16.90 18.32 -25.12
N ARG A 447 -17.12 18.83 -26.34
CA ARG A 447 -16.97 20.27 -26.64
C ARG A 447 -18.09 21.11 -26.03
N HIS A 448 -19.34 20.66 -26.09
CA HIS A 448 -20.48 21.46 -25.62
C HIS A 448 -20.71 21.45 -24.10
N SER A 449 -20.33 20.41 -23.35
CA SER A 449 -20.50 20.45 -21.87
C SER A 449 -19.37 21.18 -21.15
N ALA A 450 -18.20 21.34 -21.78
CA ALA A 450 -17.13 22.19 -21.27
C ALA A 450 -17.35 23.69 -21.54
N ASP A 451 -18.18 24.03 -22.52
CA ASP A 451 -18.46 25.40 -22.95
C ASP A 451 -19.73 26.01 -22.30
N ALA A 452 -20.56 25.21 -21.59
CA ALA A 452 -21.91 25.62 -21.22
C ALA A 452 -22.09 26.30 -19.84
N ASP A 453 -21.13 26.24 -18.91
CA ASP A 453 -21.34 26.69 -17.51
C ASP A 453 -20.25 27.65 -16.99
N GLU A 454 -19.94 28.71 -17.73
CA GLU A 454 -19.08 29.81 -17.27
C GLU A 454 -19.69 31.18 -17.61
N GLN A 455 -20.90 31.46 -17.10
CA GLN A 455 -21.38 32.83 -16.94
C GLN A 455 -21.38 33.16 -15.45
N ASP A 456 -20.24 33.67 -14.97
CA ASP A 456 -20.16 34.81 -14.03
C ASP A 456 -18.76 34.92 -13.40
N GLY A 457 -17.92 35.79 -13.99
CA GLY A 457 -17.02 36.69 -13.25
C GLY A 457 -15.52 36.62 -13.56
N GLU A 458 -14.99 37.81 -13.88
CA GLU A 458 -13.60 38.33 -13.87
C GLU A 458 -12.55 37.70 -14.82
N GLN A 459 -11.80 38.61 -15.45
CA GLN A 459 -10.94 38.41 -16.63
C GLN A 459 -9.86 37.32 -16.47
N ASP A 460 -9.33 37.10 -15.27
CA ASP A 460 -8.19 36.19 -15.03
C ASP A 460 -8.57 34.69 -15.12
N GLU A 461 -9.79 34.29 -14.71
CA GLU A 461 -10.25 32.90 -14.83
C GLU A 461 -10.63 32.56 -16.27
N GLU A 462 -11.27 33.50 -16.95
CA GLU A 462 -11.58 33.41 -18.38
C GLU A 462 -10.29 33.34 -19.21
N GLU A 463 -9.28 34.16 -18.89
CA GLU A 463 -7.98 34.17 -19.57
C GLU A 463 -7.22 32.84 -19.39
N ARG A 464 -7.23 32.23 -18.20
CA ARG A 464 -6.65 30.89 -17.98
C ARG A 464 -7.43 29.79 -18.68
N GLY A 465 -8.76 29.87 -18.70
CA GLY A 465 -9.62 28.96 -19.45
C GLY A 465 -9.34 29.03 -20.95
N GLN A 466 -9.23 30.24 -21.49
CA GLN A 466 -8.83 30.51 -22.87
C GLN A 466 -7.40 30.00 -23.17
N GLU A 467 -6.46 30.15 -22.23
CA GLU A 467 -5.10 29.62 -22.38
C GLU A 467 -5.08 28.09 -22.45
N ALA A 468 -5.82 27.41 -21.58
CA ALA A 468 -5.95 25.95 -21.65
C ALA A 468 -6.61 25.49 -22.96
N ARG A 469 -7.63 26.20 -23.45
CA ARG A 469 -8.26 25.93 -24.77
C ARG A 469 -7.28 26.13 -25.92
N ALA A 470 -6.46 27.18 -25.86
CA ALA A 470 -5.44 27.44 -26.88
C ALA A 470 -4.35 26.36 -26.90
N ILE A 471 -3.89 25.89 -25.74
CA ILE A 471 -2.91 24.80 -25.64
C ILE A 471 -3.51 23.49 -26.17
N ARG A 472 -4.78 23.21 -25.90
CA ARG A 472 -5.50 22.06 -26.50
C ARG A 472 -5.57 22.15 -28.02
N ALA A 473 -5.78 23.35 -28.56
CA ALA A 473 -5.76 23.58 -30.00
C ALA A 473 -4.36 23.34 -30.60
N GLU A 474 -3.30 23.80 -29.92
CA GLU A 474 -1.92 23.55 -30.36
C GLU A 474 -1.54 22.07 -30.27
N LEU A 475 -1.95 21.36 -29.21
CA LEU A 475 -1.79 19.91 -29.09
C LEU A 475 -2.49 19.16 -30.25
N SER A 476 -3.68 19.63 -30.64
CA SER A 476 -4.40 19.07 -31.79
C SER A 476 -3.65 19.34 -33.11
N ALA A 477 -3.08 20.53 -33.27
CA ALA A 477 -2.32 20.91 -34.47
C ALA A 477 -1.00 20.13 -34.61
N LEU A 478 -0.33 19.79 -33.50
CA LEU A 478 0.90 18.98 -33.51
C LEU A 478 0.68 17.55 -34.07
N SER A 479 -0.52 17.00 -33.92
CA SER A 479 -0.90 15.72 -34.55
C SER A 479 -1.08 15.89 -36.07
N GLU A 480 -1.63 17.02 -36.53
CA GLU A 480 -1.86 17.28 -37.97
C GLU A 480 -0.58 17.60 -38.76
N GLU A 481 0.40 18.30 -38.16
CA GLU A 481 1.65 18.73 -38.82
C GLU A 481 2.64 17.58 -39.12
N LYS A 482 2.50 16.41 -38.48
CA LYS A 482 3.34 15.22 -38.77
C LYS A 482 2.97 14.49 -40.07
N LYS A 483 1.97 14.97 -40.83
CA LYS A 483 1.75 14.51 -42.23
C LYS A 483 2.88 15.05 -43.12
N PRO A 484 3.57 14.20 -43.92
CA PRO A 484 4.76 14.62 -44.65
C PRO A 484 4.43 15.73 -45.65
N ALA A 485 4.97 16.92 -45.40
CA ALA A 485 4.93 18.02 -46.36
C ALA A 485 5.84 17.69 -47.55
N ARG A 486 5.24 17.49 -48.73
CA ARG A 486 5.93 17.37 -50.03
C ARG A 486 6.97 18.49 -50.19
N ARG A 487 8.25 18.16 -50.05
CA ARG A 487 9.35 18.99 -50.56
C ARG A 487 10.42 18.11 -51.20
N GLY A 488 10.32 17.97 -52.51
CA GLY A 488 11.37 17.39 -53.33
C GLY A 488 12.63 18.27 -53.32
N ARG A 489 13.76 17.67 -52.99
CA ARG A 489 15.07 17.94 -53.63
C ARG A 489 16.04 16.83 -53.27
N GLY A 490 16.33 16.00 -54.26
CA GLY A 490 17.24 14.87 -54.14
C GLY A 490 18.66 15.30 -53.81
N ARG A 491 19.33 14.50 -52.98
CA ARG A 491 20.78 14.52 -52.81
C ARG A 491 21.26 13.07 -52.88
N LYS A 492 21.98 12.74 -53.96
CA LYS A 492 22.60 11.44 -54.18
C LYS A 492 23.80 11.26 -53.25
N THR A 493 23.96 10.07 -52.68
CA THR A 493 25.24 9.56 -52.15
C THR A 493 25.74 8.39 -52.99
N CYS A 494 26.98 7.98 -52.73
CA CYS A 494 27.90 7.41 -53.71
C CYS A 494 27.81 5.88 -53.93
N GLU A 495 26.88 5.18 -53.29
CA GLU A 495 26.97 3.71 -53.14
C GLU A 495 25.77 2.89 -53.65
N GLY A 496 24.88 3.49 -54.44
CA GLY A 496 24.10 2.77 -55.46
C GLY A 496 23.40 1.45 -55.08
N ARG A 497 22.82 1.34 -53.88
CA ARG A 497 21.84 0.28 -53.54
C ARG A 497 20.72 0.84 -52.66
N ASP A 498 19.52 0.90 -53.22
CA ASP A 498 18.27 1.22 -52.54
C ASP A 498 17.68 -0.08 -51.95
N ILE A 499 17.38 -0.10 -50.64
CA ILE A 499 16.68 -1.21 -49.94
C ILE A 499 15.19 -0.86 -49.70
N PHE A 500 14.72 0.24 -50.26
CA PHE A 500 13.30 0.59 -50.29
C PHE A 500 12.93 0.81 -51.75
N GLU A 501 12.45 -0.23 -52.42
CA GLU A 501 11.43 -0.01 -53.44
C GLU A 501 10.22 0.54 -52.67
N GLU A 502 10.08 1.87 -52.70
CA GLU A 502 8.87 2.55 -52.22
C GLU A 502 7.70 2.09 -53.11
N GLU A 503 6.96 1.08 -52.64
CA GLU A 503 5.58 0.92 -53.07
C GLU A 503 4.82 2.19 -52.65
N ASP A 504 4.18 2.81 -53.65
CA ASP A 504 3.43 4.07 -53.58
C ASP A 504 2.18 3.91 -52.70
N ASP A 505 2.37 3.92 -51.37
CA ASP A 505 1.28 3.92 -50.39
C ASP A 505 0.77 5.36 -50.22
N GLY A 506 -0.45 5.60 -50.71
CA GLY A 506 -1.10 6.92 -50.80
C GLY A 506 -1.32 7.69 -49.47
N PRO A 507 -2.03 8.83 -49.52
CA PRO A 507 -1.99 9.87 -48.49
C PRO A 507 -2.91 9.55 -47.29
N THR A 508 -2.61 8.54 -46.49
CA THR A 508 -3.25 8.32 -45.17
C THR A 508 -2.41 7.39 -44.30
N SER A 509 -1.30 7.86 -43.74
CA SER A 509 -0.71 7.17 -42.57
C SER A 509 -1.63 7.44 -41.37
N LEU A 510 -2.56 6.52 -41.10
CA LEU A 510 -3.40 6.57 -39.91
C LEU A 510 -2.53 6.35 -38.66
N GLU A 511 -2.87 7.03 -37.57
CA GLU A 511 -2.19 6.82 -36.28
C GLU A 511 -2.34 5.35 -35.84
N PRO A 512 -1.29 4.74 -35.24
CA PRO A 512 -1.38 3.37 -34.73
C PRO A 512 -2.37 3.29 -33.56
N VAL A 513 -3.10 2.18 -33.49
CA VAL A 513 -3.99 1.84 -32.37
C VAL A 513 -3.16 1.25 -31.25
N LEU A 514 -3.38 1.75 -30.04
CA LEU A 514 -2.78 1.29 -28.78
C LEU A 514 -3.59 0.11 -28.25
N GLU A 515 -2.97 -1.07 -28.18
CA GLU A 515 -3.62 -2.28 -27.66
C GLU A 515 -2.85 -2.83 -26.46
N SER A 516 -3.55 -3.09 -25.36
CA SER A 516 -2.94 -3.71 -24.18
C SER A 516 -2.55 -5.16 -24.47
N THR A 517 -1.35 -5.56 -24.09
CA THR A 517 -0.93 -6.96 -24.10
C THR A 517 -1.52 -7.72 -22.90
N PRO A 518 -1.51 -9.07 -22.89
CA PRO A 518 -1.83 -9.84 -21.69
C PRO A 518 -1.05 -9.38 -20.45
N LEU A 519 0.26 -9.11 -20.62
CA LEU A 519 1.11 -8.61 -19.54
C LEU A 519 0.66 -7.24 -19.01
N GLY A 520 0.25 -6.32 -19.89
CA GLY A 520 -0.33 -5.03 -19.51
C GLY A 520 -1.62 -5.18 -18.70
N ARG A 521 -2.47 -6.15 -19.08
CA ARG A 521 -3.70 -6.51 -18.34
C ARG A 521 -3.40 -7.10 -16.97
N ILE A 522 -2.44 -8.04 -16.88
CA ILE A 522 -2.00 -8.65 -15.61
C ILE A 522 -1.48 -7.57 -14.66
N ALA A 523 -0.65 -6.65 -15.16
CA ALA A 523 -0.12 -5.55 -14.36
C ALA A 523 -1.24 -4.65 -13.81
N CYS A 524 -2.21 -4.29 -14.66
CA CYS A 524 -3.37 -3.47 -14.29
C CYS A 524 -4.26 -4.15 -13.24
N VAL A 525 -4.69 -5.39 -13.48
CA VAL A 525 -5.62 -6.13 -12.61
C VAL A 525 -5.01 -6.37 -11.22
N ASN A 526 -3.72 -6.66 -11.16
CA ASN A 526 -3.00 -6.92 -9.91
C ASN A 526 -2.42 -5.67 -9.26
N TYR A 527 -2.63 -4.48 -9.85
CA TYR A 527 -2.08 -3.21 -9.36
C TYR A 527 -0.56 -3.29 -9.12
N ILE A 528 0.19 -3.84 -10.07
CA ILE A 528 1.66 -3.84 -10.05
C ILE A 528 2.19 -3.02 -11.22
N SER A 529 3.43 -2.55 -11.13
CA SER A 529 3.99 -1.75 -12.22
C SER A 529 4.21 -2.62 -13.49
N PRO A 530 4.03 -2.09 -14.71
CA PRO A 530 4.35 -2.80 -15.94
C PRO A 530 5.79 -3.32 -15.98
N LYS A 531 6.74 -2.54 -15.45
CA LYS A 531 8.14 -2.94 -15.28
C LYS A 531 8.30 -4.17 -14.39
N SER A 532 7.57 -4.24 -13.28
CA SER A 532 7.56 -5.41 -12.40
C SER A 532 6.99 -6.64 -13.10
N ALA A 533 5.87 -6.49 -13.82
CA ALA A 533 5.28 -7.59 -14.59
C ALA A 533 6.26 -8.13 -15.64
N LYS A 534 6.95 -7.24 -16.36
CA LYS A 534 8.00 -7.61 -17.31
C LYS A 534 9.16 -8.37 -16.68
N MET A 535 9.68 -7.85 -15.56
CA MET A 535 10.75 -8.51 -14.80
C MET A 535 10.36 -9.94 -14.38
N LEU A 536 9.11 -10.13 -13.92
CA LEU A 536 8.59 -11.44 -13.52
C LEU A 536 8.43 -12.38 -14.72
N SER A 537 7.86 -11.90 -15.84
CA SER A 537 7.71 -12.65 -17.08
C SER A 537 9.06 -13.09 -17.67
N ASP A 538 10.06 -12.20 -17.68
CA ASP A 538 11.41 -12.53 -18.17
C ASP A 538 12.14 -13.55 -17.30
N ALA A 539 11.84 -13.57 -16.00
CA ALA A 539 12.43 -14.52 -15.04
C ALA A 539 11.74 -15.89 -15.08
N LEU A 540 10.41 -15.91 -15.26
CA LEU A 540 9.57 -17.12 -15.26
C LEU A 540 9.38 -17.73 -16.66
N ARG A 541 10.10 -17.24 -17.67
CA ARG A 541 10.04 -17.76 -19.04
C ARG A 541 10.45 -19.24 -19.13
N PRO A 542 9.92 -20.01 -20.09
CA PRO A 542 10.37 -21.37 -20.35
C PRO A 542 11.86 -21.40 -20.71
N ALA A 543 12.53 -22.47 -20.27
CA ALA A 543 13.90 -22.76 -20.69
C ALA A 543 13.92 -23.01 -22.19
N GLN A 544 14.76 -22.29 -22.93
CA GLN A 544 15.00 -22.59 -24.34
C GLN A 544 15.92 -23.83 -24.42
N ALA A 545 15.87 -24.57 -25.54
CA ALA A 545 16.61 -25.82 -25.74
C ALA A 545 18.14 -25.72 -25.51
N GLU A 546 18.72 -24.51 -25.49
CA GLU A 546 20.14 -24.26 -25.23
C GLU A 546 20.45 -23.92 -23.75
N GLU A 547 19.45 -23.75 -22.90
CA GLU A 547 19.54 -23.32 -21.49
C GLU A 547 18.90 -24.34 -20.52
N GLU A 548 19.21 -25.63 -20.68
CA GLU A 548 18.65 -26.78 -19.92
C GLU A 548 18.66 -26.65 -18.38
N ASN A 549 19.38 -25.69 -17.80
CA ASN A 549 19.55 -25.55 -16.34
C ASN A 549 19.02 -24.22 -15.76
N ARG A 550 18.14 -23.52 -16.49
CA ARG A 550 17.67 -22.18 -16.09
C ARG A 550 16.47 -22.16 -15.13
N ARG A 551 15.85 -23.30 -14.81
CA ARG A 551 14.67 -23.33 -13.94
C ARG A 551 14.97 -22.74 -12.56
N LEU A 552 14.20 -21.73 -12.15
CA LEU A 552 14.35 -21.12 -10.83
C LEU A 552 14.00 -22.14 -9.74
N SER A 553 14.84 -22.22 -8.70
CA SER A 553 14.48 -22.98 -7.50
C SER A 553 13.40 -22.23 -6.72
N PHE A 554 12.70 -22.92 -5.81
CA PHE A 554 11.74 -22.28 -4.90
C PHE A 554 12.37 -21.08 -4.14
N VAL A 555 13.64 -21.17 -3.76
CA VAL A 555 14.35 -20.07 -3.08
C VAL A 555 14.58 -18.90 -4.03
N ASP A 556 14.87 -19.17 -5.31
CA ASP A 556 15.05 -18.13 -6.31
C ASP A 556 13.72 -17.43 -6.62
N ILE A 557 12.59 -18.14 -6.57
CA ILE A 557 11.25 -17.54 -6.68
C ILE A 557 10.95 -16.63 -5.47
N VAL A 558 11.36 -17.02 -4.25
CA VAL A 558 11.24 -16.16 -3.06
C VAL A 558 12.10 -14.90 -3.20
N LYS A 559 13.32 -15.02 -3.75
CA LYS A 559 14.20 -13.87 -4.04
C LYS A 559 13.60 -12.97 -5.11
N LEU A 560 13.13 -13.55 -6.22
CA LEU A 560 12.45 -12.85 -7.30
C LEU A 560 11.27 -12.03 -6.77
N LEU A 561 10.46 -12.61 -5.88
CA LEU A 561 9.39 -11.88 -5.18
C LEU A 561 9.94 -10.69 -4.37
N ALA A 562 11.05 -10.84 -3.64
CA ALA A 562 11.61 -9.75 -2.83
C ALA A 562 12.27 -8.63 -3.66
N ASP A 563 12.76 -8.95 -4.85
CA ASP A 563 13.48 -8.03 -5.73
C ASP A 563 12.57 -7.14 -6.57
N VAL A 564 11.24 -7.35 -6.56
CA VAL A 564 10.34 -6.52 -7.36
C VAL A 564 10.34 -5.03 -6.93
N PRO A 565 10.22 -4.08 -7.88
CA PRO A 565 10.22 -2.64 -7.63
C PRO A 565 9.26 -2.13 -6.54
N GLU A 566 8.15 -2.82 -6.30
CA GLU A 566 7.17 -2.47 -5.26
C GLU A 566 7.79 -2.41 -3.85
N TYR A 567 8.89 -3.15 -3.61
CA TYR A 567 9.60 -3.15 -2.33
C TYR A 567 10.69 -2.10 -2.22
N LYS A 568 10.95 -1.30 -3.27
CA LYS A 568 11.94 -0.23 -3.26
C LYS A 568 11.71 0.77 -2.12
N GLN A 569 10.45 0.99 -1.73
CA GLN A 569 10.06 1.92 -0.67
C GLN A 569 9.99 1.28 0.73
N MET A 570 10.38 0.00 0.88
CA MET A 570 10.41 -0.64 2.19
C MET A 570 11.37 0.14 3.12
N PRO A 571 10.94 0.55 4.32
CA PRO A 571 11.76 1.40 5.16
C PRO A 571 12.98 0.63 5.66
N VAL A 572 14.16 1.08 5.28
CA VAL A 572 15.41 0.77 5.97
C VAL A 572 15.68 1.93 6.92
N ARG A 573 16.07 1.67 8.17
CA ARG A 573 16.30 2.72 9.17
C ARG A 573 17.78 2.81 9.54
N HIS A 574 18.16 3.91 10.17
CA HIS A 574 19.54 4.09 10.63
C HIS A 574 19.97 2.94 11.55
N ASN A 575 21.14 2.35 11.29
CA ASN A 575 21.70 1.16 11.95
C ASN A 575 20.99 -0.17 11.67
N GLU A 576 19.99 -0.22 10.78
CA GLU A 576 19.39 -1.50 10.40
C GLU A 576 20.29 -2.32 9.47
N ASP A 577 21.35 -1.73 8.91
CA ASP A 577 22.42 -2.45 8.21
C ASP A 577 23.09 -3.49 9.12
N ASN A 578 23.50 -3.09 10.32
CA ASN A 578 24.09 -4.02 11.29
C ASN A 578 23.06 -5.07 11.75
N LEU A 579 21.81 -4.66 11.98
CA LEU A 579 20.73 -5.57 12.35
C LEU A 579 20.40 -6.57 11.24
N ASN A 580 20.44 -6.16 9.97
CA ASN A 580 20.22 -7.03 8.82
C ASN A 580 21.37 -8.03 8.68
N ALA A 581 22.62 -7.61 8.90
CA ALA A 581 23.77 -8.51 8.90
C ALA A 581 23.64 -9.58 10.00
N ASP A 582 23.34 -9.16 11.24
CA ASP A 582 23.13 -10.06 12.37
C ASP A 582 21.93 -10.99 12.12
N PHE A 583 20.84 -10.46 11.56
CA PHE A 583 19.64 -11.23 11.28
C PHE A 583 19.85 -12.25 10.15
N SER A 584 20.67 -11.90 9.15
CA SER A 584 21.05 -12.82 8.08
C SER A 584 21.81 -14.04 8.60
N ALA A 585 22.55 -13.93 9.71
CA ALA A 585 23.27 -15.06 10.28
C ALA A 585 22.33 -16.15 10.86
N ILE A 586 21.08 -15.78 11.18
CA ILE A 586 20.04 -16.68 11.71
C ILE A 586 19.15 -17.22 10.57
N CYS A 587 19.10 -16.51 9.45
CA CYS A 587 18.28 -16.87 8.29
C CYS A 587 18.88 -18.06 7.53
N PRO A 588 18.08 -19.09 7.17
CA PRO A 588 18.59 -20.26 6.46
C PRO A 588 19.18 -19.97 5.07
N TYR A 589 18.68 -18.95 4.37
CA TYR A 589 19.16 -18.57 3.05
C TYR A 589 20.08 -17.36 3.12
N PRO A 590 21.31 -17.47 2.56
CA PRO A 590 22.28 -16.40 2.60
C PRO A 590 21.88 -15.23 1.70
N ILE A 591 22.37 -14.05 2.06
CA ILE A 591 22.25 -12.81 1.27
C ILE A 591 23.64 -12.37 0.79
N ASP A 592 23.67 -11.52 -0.23
CA ASP A 592 24.90 -10.81 -0.56
C ASP A 592 25.18 -9.71 0.48
N ALA A 593 26.35 -9.78 1.12
CA ALA A 593 26.82 -8.83 2.11
C ALA A 593 26.91 -7.38 1.58
N SER A 594 27.05 -7.19 0.26
CA SER A 594 27.07 -5.85 -0.34
C SER A 594 25.71 -5.13 -0.30
N THR A 595 24.62 -5.89 -0.17
CA THR A 595 23.24 -5.40 -0.30
C THR A 595 22.51 -5.26 1.03
N VAL A 596 23.21 -5.35 2.16
CA VAL A 596 22.61 -5.40 3.51
C VAL A 596 21.78 -4.15 3.85
N ASN A 597 22.08 -3.01 3.21
CA ASN A 597 21.32 -1.77 3.33
C ASN A 597 20.14 -1.65 2.36
N SER A 598 19.92 -2.65 1.49
CA SER A 598 18.88 -2.63 0.46
C SER A 598 17.49 -2.94 1.06
N PRO A 599 16.45 -2.19 0.64
CA PRO A 599 15.05 -2.53 0.92
C PRO A 599 14.65 -3.95 0.47
N HIS A 600 15.20 -4.43 -0.64
CA HIS A 600 14.94 -5.77 -1.19
C HIS A 600 15.52 -6.87 -0.30
N THR A 601 16.78 -6.72 0.10
CA THR A 601 17.45 -7.64 1.03
C THR A 601 16.72 -7.73 2.36
N LYS A 602 16.29 -6.60 2.90
CA LYS A 602 15.44 -6.59 4.09
C LYS A 602 14.13 -7.35 3.87
N THR A 603 13.47 -7.14 2.73
CA THR A 603 12.22 -7.85 2.39
C THR A 603 12.44 -9.35 2.28
N PHE A 604 13.53 -9.80 1.66
CA PHE A 604 13.89 -11.21 1.58
C PHE A 604 14.11 -11.84 2.97
N LEU A 605 14.85 -11.16 3.86
CA LEU A 605 15.03 -11.59 5.25
C LEU A 605 13.70 -11.68 6.00
N LEU A 606 12.76 -10.74 5.76
CA LEU A 606 11.44 -10.76 6.37
C LEU A 606 10.59 -11.94 5.87
N PHE A 607 10.63 -12.30 4.58
CA PHE A 607 9.94 -13.50 4.09
C PHE A 607 10.50 -14.77 4.71
N GLN A 608 11.82 -14.87 4.87
CA GLN A 608 12.44 -15.96 5.63
C GLN A 608 11.95 -15.97 7.09
N ALA A 609 11.90 -14.81 7.73
CA ALA A 609 11.37 -14.67 9.09
C ALA A 609 9.96 -15.24 9.21
N GLN A 610 9.09 -14.96 8.24
CA GLN A 610 7.73 -15.48 8.18
C GLN A 610 7.71 -17.00 7.99
N MET A 611 8.39 -17.52 6.97
CA MET A 611 8.35 -18.94 6.60
C MET A 611 8.97 -19.86 7.67
N PHE A 612 10.05 -19.38 8.30
CA PHE A 612 10.76 -20.13 9.33
C PHE A 612 10.31 -19.79 10.75
N GLN A 613 9.48 -18.77 10.93
CA GLN A 613 9.03 -18.23 12.23
C GLN A 613 10.22 -17.80 13.11
N LEU A 614 11.13 -17.02 12.53
CA LEU A 614 12.32 -16.54 13.22
C LEU A 614 11.99 -15.33 14.09
N PRO A 615 12.66 -15.16 15.25
CA PRO A 615 12.52 -13.96 16.06
C PRO A 615 13.09 -12.76 15.29
N VAL A 616 12.26 -11.75 15.04
CA VAL A 616 12.71 -10.52 14.38
C VAL A 616 13.51 -9.62 15.35
N PRO A 617 14.51 -8.85 14.87
CA PRO A 617 15.44 -8.13 15.74
C PRO A 617 14.79 -7.05 16.62
N ILE A 618 13.83 -6.31 16.04
CA ILE A 618 13.13 -5.21 16.69
C ILE A 618 11.66 -5.18 16.27
N ALA A 619 10.81 -4.54 17.08
CA ALA A 619 9.37 -4.47 16.81
C ALA A 619 9.02 -3.79 15.46
N ASP A 620 9.89 -2.94 14.93
CA ASP A 620 9.75 -2.36 13.58
C ASP A 620 9.67 -3.39 12.46
N TYR A 621 10.41 -4.49 12.57
CA TYR A 621 10.40 -5.53 11.53
C TYR A 621 9.05 -6.24 11.46
N ASN A 622 8.27 -6.28 12.54
CA ASN A 622 6.90 -6.79 12.50
C ASN A 622 5.97 -5.91 11.67
N THR A 623 6.11 -4.59 11.74
CA THR A 623 5.33 -3.67 10.91
C THR A 623 5.76 -3.73 9.44
N ASP A 624 7.06 -3.88 9.21
CA ASP A 624 7.62 -3.98 7.87
C ASP A 624 7.22 -5.31 7.22
N LEU A 625 7.24 -6.42 7.97
CA LEU A 625 6.76 -7.73 7.52
C LEU A 625 5.29 -7.71 7.09
N LYS A 626 4.41 -7.07 7.88
CA LYS A 626 3.00 -6.93 7.51
C LYS A 626 2.82 -6.18 6.19
N SER A 627 3.59 -5.10 6.01
CA SER A 627 3.58 -4.30 4.78
C SER A 627 4.13 -5.10 3.59
N ALA A 628 5.17 -5.91 3.82
CA ALA A 628 5.73 -6.82 2.83
C ALA A 628 4.70 -7.88 2.39
N LEU A 629 4.04 -8.54 3.35
CA LEU A 629 3.03 -9.56 3.09
C LEU A 629 1.79 -9.00 2.38
N ASP A 630 1.42 -7.74 2.63
CA ASP A 630 0.31 -7.08 1.94
C ASP A 630 0.55 -6.94 0.43
N ASN A 631 1.76 -6.53 0.05
CA ASN A 631 2.16 -6.44 -1.35
C ASN A 631 2.39 -7.83 -1.96
N ALA A 632 2.94 -8.79 -1.20
CA ALA A 632 3.28 -10.11 -1.70
C ALA A 632 2.07 -10.83 -2.33
N MET A 633 0.88 -10.70 -1.74
CA MET A 633 -0.31 -11.41 -2.23
C MET A 633 -0.73 -11.00 -3.65
N ARG A 634 -0.63 -9.71 -3.99
CA ARG A 634 -0.96 -9.23 -5.35
C ARG A 634 0.14 -9.55 -6.36
N ILE A 635 1.40 -9.53 -5.94
CA ILE A 635 2.54 -9.88 -6.79
C ILE A 635 2.54 -11.38 -7.11
N LEU A 636 2.28 -12.24 -6.12
CA LEU A 636 2.16 -13.68 -6.35
C LEU A 636 0.96 -14.03 -7.25
N GLN A 637 -0.14 -13.29 -7.17
CA GLN A 637 -1.26 -13.46 -8.10
C GLN A 637 -0.82 -13.11 -9.52
N ALA A 638 -0.11 -11.99 -9.71
CA ALA A 638 0.45 -11.64 -11.01
C ALA A 638 1.45 -12.69 -11.54
N MET A 639 2.32 -13.25 -10.68
CA MET A 639 3.22 -14.34 -11.06
C MET A 639 2.45 -15.56 -11.55
N LEU A 640 1.36 -15.93 -10.87
CA LEU A 640 0.52 -17.05 -11.24
C LEU A 640 -0.22 -16.81 -12.57
N ASP A 641 -0.73 -15.59 -12.78
CA ASP A 641 -1.38 -15.20 -14.03
C ASP A 641 -0.36 -15.21 -15.20
N ILE A 642 0.88 -14.78 -14.97
CA ILE A 642 1.98 -14.87 -15.96
C ILE A 642 2.29 -16.32 -16.29
N CYS A 643 2.42 -17.20 -15.28
CA CYS A 643 2.62 -18.64 -15.52
C CYS A 643 1.48 -19.26 -16.31
N THR A 644 0.25 -18.76 -16.14
CA THR A 644 -0.92 -19.23 -16.88
C THR A 644 -0.86 -18.79 -18.35
N GLU A 645 -0.48 -17.54 -18.61
CA GLU A 645 -0.32 -17.03 -19.99
C GLU A 645 0.83 -17.72 -20.75
N GLU A 646 1.92 -18.06 -20.05
CA GLU A 646 3.10 -18.75 -20.62
C GLU A 646 3.00 -20.30 -20.54
N ALA A 647 1.83 -20.83 -20.14
CA ALA A 647 1.54 -22.26 -19.97
C ALA A 647 2.55 -23.05 -19.11
N GLN A 648 3.12 -22.45 -18.06
CA GLN A 648 4.14 -23.06 -17.19
C GLN A 648 3.53 -23.72 -15.94
N LEU A 649 3.31 -25.03 -15.96
CA LEU A 649 2.63 -25.75 -14.86
C LEU A 649 3.46 -25.75 -13.57
N ARG A 650 4.73 -26.18 -13.64
CA ARG A 650 5.58 -26.27 -12.44
C ARG A 650 5.80 -24.93 -11.75
N TYR A 651 6.00 -23.83 -12.50
CA TYR A 651 6.11 -22.51 -11.89
C TYR A 651 4.79 -22.06 -11.25
N ALA A 652 3.64 -22.35 -11.86
CA ALA A 652 2.34 -22.08 -11.25
C ALA A 652 2.19 -22.81 -9.90
N LEU A 653 2.58 -24.08 -9.83
CA LEU A 653 2.56 -24.87 -8.59
C LEU A 653 3.52 -24.31 -7.52
N ASP A 654 4.74 -23.92 -7.90
CA ASP A 654 5.72 -23.32 -6.97
C ASP A 654 5.24 -21.96 -6.42
N VAL A 655 4.60 -21.14 -7.26
CA VAL A 655 4.00 -19.85 -6.85
C VAL A 655 2.84 -20.07 -5.88
N ILE A 656 1.97 -21.06 -6.13
CA ILE A 656 0.88 -21.43 -5.21
C ILE A 656 1.44 -21.97 -3.89
N LEU A 657 2.48 -22.78 -3.93
CA LEU A 657 3.17 -23.25 -2.74
C LEU A 657 3.76 -22.08 -1.93
N LEU A 658 4.31 -21.07 -2.60
CA LEU A 658 4.81 -19.85 -1.95
C LEU A 658 3.68 -19.04 -1.30
N PHE A 659 2.52 -18.90 -1.96
CA PHE A 659 1.31 -18.33 -1.36
C PHE A 659 0.98 -19.00 -0.01
N GLN A 660 0.87 -20.33 -0.01
CA GLN A 660 0.53 -21.11 1.17
C GLN A 660 1.59 -20.96 2.27
N CYS A 661 2.87 -20.98 1.90
CA CYS A 661 3.99 -20.86 2.84
C CYS A 661 4.00 -19.51 3.57
N LEU A 662 3.79 -18.40 2.85
CA LEU A 662 3.73 -17.08 3.47
C LEU A 662 2.49 -16.90 4.35
N ILE A 663 1.33 -17.41 3.93
CA ILE A 663 0.09 -17.31 4.69
C ILE A 663 0.11 -18.17 5.96
N GLN A 664 0.57 -19.41 5.87
CA GLN A 664 0.64 -20.33 7.01
C GLN A 664 1.88 -20.12 7.89
N ALA A 665 2.81 -19.26 7.47
CA ALA A 665 4.12 -19.06 8.10
C ALA A 665 4.87 -20.41 8.22
N THR A 666 5.03 -21.08 7.09
CA THR A 666 5.70 -22.39 6.98
C THR A 666 6.66 -22.42 5.78
N HIS A 667 7.36 -23.53 5.64
CA HIS A 667 8.32 -23.78 4.57
C HIS A 667 8.02 -25.17 3.95
N PRO A 668 8.23 -25.39 2.63
CA PRO A 668 7.89 -26.66 1.98
C PRO A 668 8.50 -27.90 2.62
N ALA A 669 9.77 -27.82 3.06
CA ALA A 669 10.45 -28.92 3.75
C ALA A 669 9.95 -29.21 5.18
N ARG A 670 9.02 -28.42 5.74
CA ARG A 670 8.43 -28.65 7.07
C ARG A 670 7.15 -29.47 6.96
N SER A 671 6.91 -30.37 7.92
CA SER A 671 5.65 -31.12 7.99
C SER A 671 4.44 -30.17 8.15
N SER A 672 3.40 -30.39 7.35
CA SER A 672 2.14 -29.61 7.40
C SER A 672 1.41 -29.71 8.75
N LEU A 673 1.71 -30.72 9.56
CA LEU A 673 1.23 -30.83 10.95
C LEU A 673 1.60 -29.62 11.81
N ARG A 674 2.69 -28.91 11.49
CA ARG A 674 3.16 -27.74 12.23
C ARG A 674 2.28 -26.48 12.06
N ALA A 675 1.24 -26.55 11.22
CA ALA A 675 0.20 -25.52 11.17
C ALA A 675 -0.50 -25.38 12.53
N LEU A 676 -0.71 -26.49 13.24
CA LEU A 676 -1.42 -26.58 14.52
C LEU A 676 -0.52 -26.15 15.69
N LYS A 677 -1.07 -25.40 16.66
CA LYS A 677 -0.32 -24.69 17.70
C LYS A 677 0.64 -25.59 18.50
N HIS A 678 0.14 -26.71 19.02
CA HIS A 678 0.93 -27.63 19.85
C HIS A 678 1.83 -28.58 19.06
N LEU A 679 1.56 -28.76 17.77
CA LEU A 679 2.40 -29.55 16.87
C LEU A 679 3.53 -28.71 16.27
N ARG A 680 3.34 -27.40 16.21
CA ARG A 680 4.35 -26.46 15.71
C ARG A 680 5.65 -26.51 16.49
N SER A 681 5.58 -26.53 17.81
CA SER A 681 6.73 -26.62 18.71
C SER A 681 6.95 -28.05 19.24
N ALA A 682 6.30 -29.05 18.63
CA ALA A 682 6.47 -30.43 19.08
C ALA A 682 7.88 -30.94 18.76
N GLU A 683 8.41 -31.70 19.71
CA GLU A 683 9.67 -32.45 19.54
C GLU A 683 9.61 -33.35 18.31
N PRO A 684 10.70 -33.48 17.53
CA PRO A 684 10.75 -34.38 16.37
C PRO A 684 10.36 -35.82 16.70
N SER A 685 10.61 -36.28 17.93
CA SER A 685 10.22 -37.61 18.41
C SER A 685 8.69 -37.81 18.44
N ARG A 686 7.91 -36.78 18.79
CA ARG A 686 6.43 -36.84 18.79
C ARG A 686 5.89 -36.90 17.36
N LEU A 687 6.45 -36.11 16.45
CA LEU A 687 6.08 -36.14 15.04
C LEU A 687 6.44 -37.50 14.40
N ARG A 688 7.60 -38.07 14.74
CA ARG A 688 7.94 -39.44 14.31
C ARG A 688 6.96 -40.48 14.84
N ARG A 689 6.54 -40.40 16.10
CA ARG A 689 5.50 -41.30 16.64
C ARG A 689 4.16 -41.16 15.91
N LEU A 690 3.74 -39.94 15.58
CA LEU A 690 2.54 -39.73 14.74
C LEU A 690 2.70 -40.39 13.37
N SER A 691 3.87 -40.25 12.74
CA SER A 691 4.18 -40.94 11.48
C SER A 691 4.10 -42.46 11.61
N CYS A 692 4.64 -43.05 12.70
CA CYS A 692 4.52 -44.48 12.99
C CYS A 692 3.07 -44.92 13.27
N LEU A 693 2.17 -44.00 13.63
CA LEU A 693 0.75 -44.25 13.81
C LEU A 693 -0.07 -43.96 12.52
N GLY A 694 0.60 -43.77 11.38
CA GLY A 694 -0.03 -43.53 10.07
C GLY A 694 -0.43 -42.08 9.80
N ILE A 695 0.04 -41.12 10.62
CA ILE A 695 -0.23 -39.68 10.43
C ILE A 695 1.04 -38.99 9.92
N HIS A 696 1.16 -38.88 8.60
CA HIS A 696 2.34 -38.29 7.95
C HIS A 696 2.20 -36.78 7.67
N SER A 697 0.97 -36.32 7.43
CA SER A 697 0.66 -34.92 7.09
C SER A 697 -0.69 -34.49 7.69
N LEU A 698 -0.98 -33.19 7.59
CA LEU A 698 -2.21 -32.59 8.12
C LEU A 698 -3.51 -33.26 7.60
N PRO A 699 -3.68 -33.57 6.30
CA PRO A 699 -4.86 -34.28 5.80
C PRO A 699 -5.17 -35.56 6.55
N PHE A 700 -4.16 -36.40 6.83
CA PHE A 700 -4.37 -37.66 7.56
C PHE A 700 -4.96 -37.42 8.94
N LEU A 701 -4.54 -36.35 9.61
CA LEU A 701 -5.06 -36.00 10.94
C LEU A 701 -6.45 -35.35 10.86
N VAL A 702 -6.69 -34.51 9.85
CA VAL A 702 -7.98 -33.85 9.60
C VAL A 702 -9.08 -34.86 9.27
N GLU A 703 -8.78 -35.88 8.46
CA GLU A 703 -9.71 -36.94 8.06
C GLU A 703 -9.77 -38.12 9.05
N HIS A 704 -8.92 -38.13 10.08
CA HIS A 704 -8.88 -39.23 11.05
C HIS A 704 -10.20 -39.34 11.83
N LYS A 705 -10.72 -40.57 12.01
CA LYS A 705 -11.97 -40.81 12.76
C LYS A 705 -11.89 -40.43 14.24
N CYS A 706 -10.75 -40.73 14.88
CA CYS A 706 -10.52 -40.50 16.31
C CYS A 706 -9.17 -39.80 16.55
N PRO A 707 -9.00 -38.52 16.19
CA PRO A 707 -7.72 -37.82 16.27
C PRO A 707 -7.18 -37.75 17.70
N ALA A 708 -8.08 -37.60 18.68
CA ALA A 708 -7.71 -37.55 20.10
C ALA A 708 -6.94 -38.80 20.57
N ALA A 709 -7.38 -40.00 20.17
CA ALA A 709 -6.75 -41.25 20.58
C ALA A 709 -5.32 -41.38 20.03
N VAL A 710 -5.09 -40.93 18.79
CA VAL A 710 -3.77 -40.97 18.15
C VAL A 710 -2.82 -39.94 18.77
N LEU A 711 -3.31 -38.75 19.09
CA LEU A 711 -2.54 -37.71 19.77
C LEU A 711 -2.11 -38.15 21.19
N LEU A 712 -3.01 -38.76 21.96
CA LEU A 712 -2.67 -39.33 23.27
C LEU A 712 -1.61 -40.43 23.15
N LYS A 713 -1.75 -41.36 22.19
CA LYS A 713 -0.75 -42.40 21.91
C LYS A 713 0.61 -41.82 21.47
N ALA A 714 0.62 -40.69 20.79
CA ALA A 714 1.86 -39.98 20.42
C ALA A 714 2.52 -39.24 21.60
N GLY A 715 1.85 -39.17 22.75
CA GLY A 715 2.36 -38.58 24.00
C GLY A 715 2.02 -37.11 24.19
N PHE A 716 0.89 -36.64 23.64
CA PHE A 716 0.32 -35.34 23.99
C PHE A 716 -0.55 -35.45 25.24
N THR A 717 -0.66 -34.37 26.02
CA THR A 717 -1.53 -34.32 27.21
C THR A 717 -3.00 -34.21 26.80
N ASP A 718 -3.94 -34.50 27.71
CA ASP A 718 -5.37 -34.33 27.44
C ASP A 718 -5.72 -32.90 27.04
N LYS A 719 -5.12 -31.91 27.72
CA LYS A 719 -5.29 -30.48 27.40
C LYS A 719 -4.80 -30.15 25.98
N HIS A 720 -3.58 -30.56 25.64
CA HIS A 720 -3.04 -30.30 24.29
C HIS A 720 -3.85 -31.01 23.21
N THR A 721 -4.26 -32.24 23.48
CA THR A 721 -5.09 -33.05 22.57
C THR A 721 -6.43 -32.39 22.30
N HIS A 722 -7.12 -31.92 23.35
CA HIS A 722 -8.37 -31.18 23.21
C HIS A 722 -8.18 -29.90 22.37
N GLU A 723 -7.16 -29.09 22.69
CA GLU A 723 -6.86 -27.86 21.94
C GLU A 723 -6.54 -28.14 20.45
N ILE A 724 -5.77 -29.19 20.14
CA ILE A 724 -5.52 -29.59 18.74
C ILE A 724 -6.82 -30.02 18.04
N CYS A 725 -7.66 -30.81 18.70
CA CYS A 725 -8.94 -31.25 18.14
C CYS A 725 -9.88 -30.06 17.86
N GLU A 726 -9.89 -29.02 18.70
CA GLU A 726 -10.65 -27.79 18.44
C GLU A 726 -10.09 -26.99 17.26
N GLU A 727 -8.77 -26.98 17.05
CA GLU A 727 -8.17 -26.38 15.85
C GLU A 727 -8.49 -27.18 14.58
N LEU A 728 -8.45 -28.52 14.63
CA LEU A 728 -8.76 -29.38 13.49
C LEU A 728 -10.18 -29.15 12.94
N LYS A 729 -11.16 -28.85 13.80
CA LYS A 729 -12.53 -28.52 13.38
C LYS A 729 -12.62 -27.29 12.47
N LYS A 730 -11.62 -26.40 12.50
CA LYS A 730 -11.56 -25.16 11.71
C LYS A 730 -11.01 -25.36 10.30
N PHE A 731 -10.42 -26.53 10.01
CA PHE A 731 -9.91 -26.85 8.67
C PHE A 731 -11.03 -27.38 7.77
N PRO A 732 -11.05 -27.00 6.49
CA PRO A 732 -12.01 -27.55 5.54
C PRO A 732 -11.73 -29.01 5.23
N ARG A 733 -12.78 -29.82 5.11
CA ARG A 733 -12.73 -31.18 4.59
C ARG A 733 -13.35 -31.22 3.19
N LEU A 734 -12.50 -31.04 2.18
CA LEU A 734 -12.91 -30.90 0.80
C LEU A 734 -13.07 -32.26 0.11
N ARG A 735 -14.24 -32.52 -0.47
CA ARG A 735 -14.45 -33.60 -1.43
C ARG A 735 -14.47 -33.04 -2.83
N VAL A 736 -13.72 -33.68 -3.72
CA VAL A 736 -13.66 -33.38 -5.14
C VAL A 736 -14.25 -34.57 -5.90
N SER A 737 -15.09 -34.28 -6.88
CA SER A 737 -15.62 -35.27 -7.83
C SER A 737 -15.51 -34.69 -9.24
N THR A 738 -15.04 -35.49 -10.19
CA THR A 738 -14.89 -35.08 -11.59
C THR A 738 -15.80 -35.90 -12.49
N ARG A 739 -16.28 -35.27 -13.56
CA ARG A 739 -17.06 -35.88 -14.65
C ARG A 739 -16.53 -35.40 -15.99
N LEU A 740 -16.25 -36.31 -16.91
CA LEU A 740 -15.74 -35.99 -18.24
C LEU A 740 -16.82 -36.27 -19.28
N PHE A 741 -17.07 -35.31 -20.16
CA PHE A 741 -18.07 -35.40 -21.23
C PHE A 741 -17.39 -35.18 -22.59
N VAL A 742 -17.89 -35.84 -23.64
CA VAL A 742 -17.52 -35.58 -25.03
C VAL A 742 -18.58 -34.66 -25.64
N LYS A 743 -18.17 -33.55 -26.25
CA LYS A 743 -19.08 -32.59 -26.89
C LYS A 743 -19.37 -33.06 -28.31
N GLU A 744 -20.57 -33.57 -28.58
CA GLU A 744 -20.99 -33.90 -29.95
C GLU A 744 -21.43 -32.64 -30.72
N ALA A 745 -21.20 -32.64 -32.04
CA ALA A 745 -21.61 -31.55 -32.93
C ALA A 745 -23.14 -31.39 -32.96
N GLU A 746 -23.63 -30.15 -33.04
CA GLU A 746 -25.04 -29.78 -32.93
C GLU A 746 -25.97 -30.69 -33.77
N GLY A 747 -26.79 -31.52 -33.09
CA GLY A 747 -27.86 -32.30 -33.73
C GLY A 747 -28.09 -33.73 -33.24
N ALA A 748 -27.20 -34.30 -32.41
CA ALA A 748 -27.40 -35.61 -31.79
C ALA A 748 -27.91 -35.46 -30.34
N SER A 749 -28.84 -36.31 -29.92
CA SER A 749 -29.28 -36.41 -28.52
C SER A 749 -28.11 -36.81 -27.64
N ASP A 750 -27.95 -36.15 -26.48
CA ASP A 750 -26.93 -36.41 -25.46
C ASP A 750 -26.93 -37.91 -25.04
N ASP A 751 -26.21 -38.77 -25.75
CA ASP A 751 -25.95 -40.14 -25.29
C ASP A 751 -24.84 -40.07 -24.23
N GLU A 752 -25.29 -40.20 -22.98
CA GLU A 752 -24.54 -40.04 -21.74
C GLU A 752 -23.45 -41.12 -21.55
N ALA A 753 -22.18 -40.75 -21.71
CA ALA A 753 -21.07 -41.47 -21.05
C ALA A 753 -20.75 -40.78 -19.71
N VAL A 754 -21.54 -41.07 -18.67
CA VAL A 754 -21.32 -40.53 -17.31
C VAL A 754 -20.25 -41.34 -16.60
N PHE A 755 -19.04 -40.78 -16.50
CA PHE A 755 -17.99 -41.34 -15.64
C PHE A 755 -17.86 -40.52 -14.36
N GLU A 756 -18.35 -41.06 -13.24
CA GLU A 756 -18.28 -40.40 -11.93
C GLU A 756 -17.01 -40.82 -11.19
N HIS A 757 -16.09 -39.87 -10.99
CA HIS A 757 -14.90 -40.11 -10.15
C HIS A 757 -15.23 -39.84 -8.69
N SER A 758 -15.24 -40.88 -7.86
CA SER A 758 -15.11 -40.74 -6.40
C SER A 758 -13.63 -40.64 -6.01
N PRO A 759 -13.25 -39.77 -5.06
CA PRO A 759 -11.84 -39.50 -4.76
C PRO A 759 -11.10 -40.76 -4.32
N PRO A 760 -9.79 -40.92 -4.64
CA PRO A 760 -8.98 -41.93 -3.98
C PRO A 760 -9.02 -41.66 -2.47
N GLN A 761 -9.45 -42.65 -1.70
CA GLN A 761 -9.28 -42.60 -0.25
C GLN A 761 -7.78 -42.44 0.07
N PRO A 762 -7.40 -41.75 1.16
CA PRO A 762 -6.01 -41.71 1.58
C PRO A 762 -5.48 -43.13 1.67
N LEU A 763 -4.38 -43.40 0.96
CA LEU A 763 -3.72 -44.69 0.84
C LEU A 763 -3.76 -45.46 2.17
N ARG A 764 -4.65 -46.45 2.24
CA ARG A 764 -4.59 -47.48 3.27
C ARG A 764 -3.51 -48.47 2.83
N GLN A 765 -2.39 -48.49 3.55
CA GLN A 765 -1.52 -49.65 3.52
C GLN A 765 -2.21 -50.77 4.30
N GLY A 766 -2.59 -51.84 3.59
CA GLY A 766 -3.14 -53.05 4.17
C GLY A 766 -4.26 -53.64 3.32
N ASP A 767 -3.91 -54.72 2.64
CA ASP A 767 -4.73 -55.66 1.87
C ASP A 767 -5.11 -55.22 0.45
N GLY A 768 -4.44 -55.87 -0.50
CA GLY A 768 -4.50 -55.59 -1.93
C GLY A 768 -5.91 -55.62 -2.50
N ARG A 769 -6.26 -54.50 -3.13
CA ARG A 769 -6.92 -54.36 -4.43
C ARG A 769 -6.51 -52.97 -4.95
N GLU A 770 -5.59 -52.97 -5.91
CA GLU A 770 -5.15 -51.77 -6.63
C GLU A 770 -6.37 -51.05 -7.21
N GLY A 771 -6.41 -49.73 -7.07
CA GLY A 771 -7.44 -48.91 -7.71
C GLY A 771 -7.22 -48.93 -9.21
N GLU A 772 -8.20 -49.42 -9.97
CA GLU A 772 -8.18 -49.36 -11.43
C GLU A 772 -8.19 -47.89 -11.87
N THR A 773 -7.09 -47.40 -12.44
CA THR A 773 -7.07 -46.13 -13.17
C THR A 773 -8.03 -46.26 -14.35
N LEU A 774 -9.20 -45.62 -14.25
CA LEU A 774 -10.21 -45.63 -15.31
C LEU A 774 -9.66 -44.93 -16.55
N VAL A 775 -9.45 -45.69 -17.64
CA VAL A 775 -9.00 -45.19 -18.94
C VAL A 775 -10.22 -44.77 -19.76
N HIS A 776 -10.32 -43.48 -20.13
CA HIS A 776 -11.42 -42.97 -20.94
C HIS A 776 -11.07 -43.08 -22.42
N THR A 777 -11.86 -43.79 -23.22
CA THR A 777 -11.65 -43.89 -24.68
C THR A 777 -12.49 -42.85 -25.42
N VAL A 778 -11.85 -42.02 -26.25
CA VAL A 778 -12.48 -40.92 -26.99
C VAL A 778 -12.02 -40.89 -28.45
N ARG A 779 -12.78 -40.29 -29.36
CA ARG A 779 -12.33 -40.10 -30.75
C ARG A 779 -11.13 -39.14 -30.80
N PRO A 780 -10.16 -39.33 -31.71
CA PRO A 780 -9.11 -38.35 -31.95
C PRO A 780 -9.70 -36.98 -32.32
N GLY A 781 -9.14 -35.89 -31.80
CA GLY A 781 -9.64 -34.52 -32.04
C GLY A 781 -10.98 -34.18 -31.37
N ALA A 782 -11.51 -35.04 -30.50
CA ALA A 782 -12.79 -34.77 -29.83
C ALA A 782 -12.67 -33.62 -28.82
N ASP A 783 -13.66 -32.72 -28.83
CA ASP A 783 -13.80 -31.69 -27.80
C ASP A 783 -14.32 -32.30 -26.50
N LEU A 784 -13.58 -32.10 -25.42
CA LEU A 784 -13.84 -32.65 -24.10
C LEU A 784 -14.24 -31.55 -23.13
N HIS A 785 -15.20 -31.88 -22.27
CA HIS A 785 -15.67 -31.03 -21.19
C HIS A 785 -15.47 -31.74 -19.85
N LEU A 786 -14.54 -31.24 -19.03
CA LEU A 786 -14.28 -31.77 -17.69
C LEU A 786 -14.99 -30.89 -16.66
N GLU A 787 -15.96 -31.46 -15.97
CA GLU A 787 -16.70 -30.81 -14.88
C GLU A 787 -16.14 -31.26 -13.52
N VAL A 788 -15.76 -30.30 -12.70
CA VAL A 788 -15.17 -30.50 -11.37
C VAL A 788 -16.12 -29.93 -10.31
N SER A 789 -16.63 -30.80 -9.44
CA SER A 789 -17.50 -30.44 -8.33
C SER A 789 -16.76 -30.53 -7.01
N LEU A 790 -16.76 -29.42 -6.27
CA LEU A 790 -16.11 -29.28 -4.98
C LEU A 790 -17.17 -29.11 -3.89
N LYS A 791 -17.09 -29.88 -2.81
CA LYS A 791 -18.04 -29.81 -1.69
C LYS A 791 -17.34 -29.98 -0.34
N TYR A 792 -17.63 -29.10 0.61
CA TYR A 792 -17.22 -29.32 1.99
C TYR A 792 -18.09 -30.41 2.65
N SER A 793 -17.42 -31.36 3.30
CA SER A 793 -18.08 -32.38 4.12
C SER A 793 -18.35 -31.91 5.55
N ASN A 794 -17.65 -30.87 6.02
CA ASN A 794 -17.92 -30.16 7.27
C ASN A 794 -18.55 -28.79 7.02
N LEU A 795 -18.90 -28.08 8.09
CA LEU A 795 -19.41 -26.71 8.00
C LEU A 795 -18.35 -25.82 7.32
N PRO A 796 -18.70 -25.05 6.27
CA PRO A 796 -17.75 -24.16 5.61
C PRO A 796 -17.14 -23.17 6.62
N PRO A 797 -15.80 -23.06 6.69
CA PRO A 797 -15.18 -22.04 7.53
C PRO A 797 -15.45 -20.66 6.91
N GLN A 798 -16.15 -19.78 7.64
CA GLN A 798 -16.35 -18.39 7.19
C GLN A 798 -15.04 -17.60 7.14
N VAL A 799 -14.11 -17.92 8.04
CA VAL A 799 -12.76 -17.34 8.10
C VAL A 799 -11.77 -18.49 8.13
N ALA A 800 -10.77 -18.43 7.25
CA ALA A 800 -9.72 -19.42 7.17
C ALA A 800 -8.86 -19.41 8.44
N PHE A 801 -8.37 -20.59 8.83
CA PHE A 801 -7.52 -20.75 10.00
C PHE A 801 -6.07 -20.39 9.63
N THR A 802 -5.68 -19.15 9.91
CA THR A 802 -4.36 -18.58 9.59
C THR A 802 -3.77 -17.84 10.81
N PRO A 803 -3.36 -18.56 11.88
CA PRO A 803 -3.00 -17.94 13.16
C PRO A 803 -1.78 -16.99 13.11
N ASN A 804 -0.93 -17.12 12.09
CA ASN A 804 0.28 -16.28 11.93
C ASN A 804 0.18 -15.27 10.79
N PHE A 805 -0.97 -15.21 10.11
CA PHE A 805 -1.20 -14.23 9.08
C PHE A 805 -1.84 -13.00 9.71
N HIS A 806 -1.38 -11.81 9.31
CA HIS A 806 -1.80 -10.56 9.95
C HIS A 806 -3.19 -10.08 9.53
N LYS A 807 -3.76 -10.67 8.47
CA LYS A 807 -5.10 -10.37 7.96
C LYS A 807 -6.00 -11.60 8.05
N GLN A 808 -7.29 -11.37 8.20
CA GLN A 808 -8.28 -12.44 8.02
C GLN A 808 -8.42 -12.74 6.53
N LYS A 809 -8.53 -14.03 6.19
CA LYS A 809 -8.76 -14.49 4.82
C LYS A 809 -9.94 -15.46 4.79
N THR A 810 -10.59 -15.53 3.64
CA THR A 810 -11.46 -16.63 3.25
C THR A 810 -10.64 -17.66 2.47
N ALA A 811 -10.97 -18.94 2.60
CA ALA A 811 -10.28 -19.99 1.85
C ALA A 811 -10.77 -20.02 0.40
N GLY A 812 -9.85 -19.95 -0.54
CA GLY A 812 -10.06 -20.19 -1.97
C GLY A 812 -9.27 -21.41 -2.45
N TRP A 813 -9.57 -21.83 -3.67
CA TRP A 813 -8.92 -22.97 -4.32
C TRP A 813 -8.57 -22.62 -5.77
N PHE A 814 -7.39 -23.04 -6.20
CA PHE A 814 -6.96 -23.08 -7.58
C PHE A 814 -7.20 -24.48 -8.12
N LEU A 815 -7.84 -24.56 -9.28
CA LEU A 815 -8.02 -25.77 -10.06
C LEU A 815 -7.11 -25.63 -11.28
N LEU A 816 -6.07 -26.46 -11.36
CA LEU A 816 -5.11 -26.47 -12.47
C LEU A 816 -5.27 -27.78 -13.21
N LEU A 817 -5.49 -27.71 -14.52
CA LEU A 817 -5.43 -28.85 -15.41
C LEU A 817 -4.17 -28.71 -16.26
N GLY A 818 -3.31 -29.71 -16.27
CA GLY A 818 -2.08 -29.68 -17.05
C GLY A 818 -1.49 -31.06 -17.25
N ASP A 819 -0.49 -31.13 -18.11
CA ASP A 819 0.35 -32.31 -18.29
C ASP A 819 1.54 -32.23 -17.35
N ALA A 820 1.61 -33.19 -16.42
CA ALA A 820 2.66 -33.25 -15.40
C ALA A 820 3.91 -34.02 -15.87
N ASP A 821 3.92 -34.52 -17.12
CA ASP A 821 5.10 -35.14 -17.72
C ASP A 821 6.27 -34.14 -17.70
N GLU A 822 7.45 -34.66 -17.33
CA GLU A 822 8.60 -33.81 -17.09
C GLU A 822 9.11 -33.11 -18.35
N ASP A 823 8.88 -33.72 -19.51
CA ASP A 823 9.29 -33.25 -20.83
C ASP A 823 8.28 -32.24 -21.43
N VAL A 824 7.04 -32.23 -20.94
CA VAL A 824 5.95 -31.38 -21.45
C VAL A 824 5.74 -30.16 -20.56
N ASP A 825 5.52 -30.35 -19.26
CA ASP A 825 5.33 -29.29 -18.25
C ASP A 825 4.35 -28.18 -18.67
N GLU A 826 3.20 -28.58 -19.23
CA GLU A 826 2.25 -27.67 -19.86
C GLU A 826 1.01 -27.44 -18.96
N LEU A 827 0.76 -26.17 -18.64
CA LEU A 827 -0.47 -25.75 -17.97
C LEU A 827 -1.56 -25.46 -19.02
N ILE A 828 -2.57 -26.32 -19.08
CA ILE A 828 -3.68 -26.19 -20.03
C ILE A 828 -4.69 -25.14 -19.55
N ALA A 829 -5.08 -25.20 -18.28
CA ALA A 829 -6.06 -24.27 -17.74
C ALA A 829 -5.93 -24.07 -16.23
N LEU A 830 -6.19 -22.83 -15.78
CA LEU A 830 -6.26 -22.47 -14.37
C LEU A 830 -7.58 -21.76 -14.07
N ARG A 831 -8.26 -22.19 -13.00
CA ARG A 831 -9.46 -21.53 -12.47
C ARG A 831 -9.37 -21.33 -10.97
N ARG A 832 -9.73 -20.13 -10.49
CA ARG A 832 -9.87 -19.85 -9.06
C ARG A 832 -11.33 -19.95 -8.63
N VAL A 833 -11.61 -20.71 -7.58
CA VAL A 833 -12.97 -20.96 -7.06
C VAL A 833 -13.08 -20.69 -5.56
N HIS A 834 -14.28 -20.30 -5.13
CA HIS A 834 -14.59 -20.03 -3.73
C HIS A 834 -15.91 -20.71 -3.34
N LEU A 835 -15.92 -21.46 -2.23
CA LEU A 835 -17.06 -22.27 -1.80
C LEU A 835 -17.95 -21.52 -0.78
N HIS A 836 -18.50 -20.36 -1.16
CA HIS A 836 -19.32 -19.53 -0.26
C HIS A 836 -20.54 -20.27 0.31
N SER A 837 -21.20 -21.10 -0.50
CA SER A 837 -22.36 -21.93 -0.11
C SER A 837 -21.98 -23.34 0.36
N GLY A 838 -20.68 -23.62 0.50
CA GLY A 838 -20.13 -24.92 0.85
C GLY A 838 -20.01 -25.93 -0.30
N LYS A 839 -20.43 -25.56 -1.52
CA LYS A 839 -20.20 -26.32 -2.76
C LYS A 839 -19.96 -25.37 -3.94
N THR A 840 -19.21 -25.79 -4.94
CA THR A 840 -19.05 -25.04 -6.20
C THR A 840 -18.84 -25.96 -7.40
N GLN A 841 -19.41 -25.53 -8.52
CA GLN A 841 -19.23 -25.97 -9.90
C GLN A 841 -18.00 -25.36 -10.58
N ALA A 842 -17.15 -26.09 -11.29
CA ALA A 842 -16.27 -25.53 -12.31
C ALA A 842 -16.15 -26.50 -13.50
N SER A 843 -15.83 -25.99 -14.68
CA SER A 843 -15.62 -26.81 -15.87
C SER A 843 -14.41 -26.36 -16.66
N PHE A 844 -13.81 -27.28 -17.40
CA PHE A 844 -12.72 -27.04 -18.33
C PHE A 844 -13.12 -27.58 -19.69
N GLU A 845 -12.69 -26.88 -20.74
CA GLU A 845 -12.88 -27.28 -22.13
C GLU A 845 -11.50 -27.41 -22.76
N PHE A 846 -11.24 -28.55 -23.39
CA PHE A 846 -10.00 -28.86 -24.08
C PHE A 846 -10.24 -29.94 -25.13
N SER A 847 -9.35 -30.12 -26.10
CA SER A 847 -9.52 -31.10 -27.17
C SER A 847 -8.53 -32.26 -27.00
N ALA A 848 -8.97 -33.47 -27.36
CA ALA A 848 -8.08 -34.63 -27.42
C ALA A 848 -7.09 -34.50 -28.60
N PRO A 849 -5.87 -35.06 -28.52
CA PRO A 849 -4.93 -35.08 -29.63
C PRO A 849 -5.53 -35.73 -30.89
N ASP A 850 -5.10 -35.28 -32.07
CA ASP A 850 -5.54 -35.82 -33.36
C ASP A 850 -4.95 -37.22 -33.67
N VAL A 851 -4.01 -37.68 -32.85
CA VAL A 851 -3.32 -38.97 -33.04
C VAL A 851 -4.19 -40.11 -32.50
N GLY A 852 -4.57 -41.06 -33.37
CA GLY A 852 -5.31 -42.26 -32.99
C GLY A 852 -4.47 -43.30 -32.25
N GLY A 853 -5.08 -43.97 -31.27
CA GLY A 853 -4.43 -44.99 -30.43
C GLY A 853 -3.43 -44.44 -29.40
N ALA A 854 -3.29 -43.12 -29.28
CA ALA A 854 -2.44 -42.47 -28.30
C ALA A 854 -3.13 -42.47 -26.92
N SER A 855 -2.36 -42.68 -25.85
CA SER A 855 -2.82 -42.43 -24.48
C SER A 855 -2.09 -41.19 -23.96
N PHE A 856 -2.82 -40.25 -23.38
CA PHE A 856 -2.27 -39.06 -22.76
C PHE A 856 -2.82 -38.92 -21.33
N LEU A 857 -1.98 -38.39 -20.45
CA LEU A 857 -2.24 -38.29 -19.02
C LEU A 857 -2.37 -36.81 -18.67
N LEU A 858 -3.55 -36.41 -18.20
CA LEU A 858 -3.74 -35.08 -17.64
C LEU A 858 -3.88 -35.19 -16.14
N THR A 859 -3.38 -34.20 -15.43
CA THR A 859 -3.49 -34.13 -13.98
C THR A 859 -4.28 -32.89 -13.58
N LEU A 860 -5.33 -33.12 -12.78
CA LEU A 860 -6.07 -32.06 -12.11
C LEU A 860 -5.49 -31.84 -10.71
N PHE A 861 -4.87 -30.68 -10.51
CA PHE A 861 -4.42 -30.20 -9.22
C PHE A 861 -5.49 -29.30 -8.59
N VAL A 862 -5.88 -29.62 -7.36
CA VAL A 862 -6.79 -28.83 -6.53
C VAL A 862 -6.00 -28.27 -5.37
N CYS A 863 -5.46 -27.06 -5.54
CA CYS A 863 -4.56 -26.44 -4.58
C CYS A 863 -5.28 -25.34 -3.78
N SER A 864 -5.05 -25.27 -2.47
CA SER A 864 -5.58 -24.17 -1.67
C SER A 864 -4.76 -22.90 -1.89
N ASP A 865 -5.42 -21.74 -1.93
CA ASP A 865 -4.73 -20.45 -1.92
C ASP A 865 -4.25 -20.03 -0.51
N THR A 866 -4.55 -20.84 0.51
CA THR A 866 -4.40 -20.47 1.93
C THR A 866 -3.79 -21.58 2.77
N TYR A 867 -4.16 -22.84 2.56
CA TYR A 867 -3.76 -23.95 3.43
C TYR A 867 -2.61 -24.76 2.82
N PHE A 868 -1.53 -24.92 3.58
CA PHE A 868 -0.42 -25.75 3.17
C PHE A 868 -0.71 -27.24 3.42
N GLY A 869 -0.58 -28.04 2.35
CA GLY A 869 -0.67 -29.50 2.41
C GLY A 869 -2.08 -30.05 2.47
N LEU A 870 -3.10 -29.29 2.10
CA LEU A 870 -4.47 -29.80 1.84
C LEU A 870 -4.76 -29.98 0.33
N ASP A 871 -3.72 -29.87 -0.49
CA ASP A 871 -3.83 -29.96 -1.95
C ASP A 871 -4.12 -31.40 -2.36
N GLN A 872 -4.87 -31.57 -3.44
CA GLN A 872 -5.23 -32.86 -4.00
C GLN A 872 -4.81 -32.94 -5.45
N GLU A 873 -4.47 -34.14 -5.89
CA GLU A 873 -4.04 -34.45 -7.25
C GLU A 873 -4.91 -35.60 -7.77
N ILE A 874 -5.43 -35.45 -8.99
CA ILE A 874 -6.30 -36.43 -9.63
C ILE A 874 -5.79 -36.64 -11.05
N GLU A 875 -5.31 -37.85 -11.31
CA GLU A 875 -4.86 -38.29 -12.64
C GLU A 875 -6.06 -38.68 -13.51
N LEU A 876 -6.05 -38.19 -14.75
CA LEU A 876 -7.05 -38.45 -15.79
C LEU A 876 -6.34 -39.11 -16.97
N CYS A 877 -6.49 -40.43 -17.09
CA CYS A 877 -5.94 -41.19 -18.21
C CYS A 877 -6.96 -41.22 -19.36
N ILE A 878 -6.62 -40.61 -20.50
CA ILE A 878 -7.46 -40.55 -21.69
C ILE A 878 -6.74 -41.26 -22.84
N ARG A 879 -7.46 -42.07 -23.59
CA ARG A 879 -6.97 -42.82 -24.75
C ARG A 879 -7.79 -42.47 -25.97
N THR A 880 -7.13 -42.17 -27.08
CA THR A 880 -7.82 -42.00 -28.35
C THR A 880 -8.11 -43.36 -28.99
N GLU A 881 -9.25 -43.48 -29.67
CA GLU A 881 -9.58 -44.65 -30.49
C GLU A 881 -8.47 -44.87 -31.54
N ALA A 882 -8.10 -46.14 -31.77
CA ALA A 882 -7.17 -46.47 -32.84
C ALA A 882 -7.83 -46.13 -34.18
N THR A 883 -7.12 -45.38 -35.03
CA THR A 883 -7.50 -45.21 -36.44
C THR A 883 -7.34 -46.56 -37.14
N GLY A 884 -8.37 -47.41 -37.07
CA GLY A 884 -8.44 -48.60 -37.89
C GLY A 884 -8.56 -48.19 -39.35
N ASP A 885 -7.70 -48.73 -40.21
CA ASP A 885 -7.98 -48.83 -41.64
C ASP A 885 -9.43 -49.33 -41.79
N ILE A 886 -10.25 -48.56 -42.48
CA ILE A 886 -11.56 -49.00 -42.95
C ILE A 886 -11.28 -50.00 -44.07
N ASP A 887 -10.86 -51.22 -43.70
CA ASP A 887 -10.88 -52.35 -44.60
C ASP A 887 -12.30 -52.90 -44.63
N GLU A 888 -12.79 -53.03 -45.85
CA GLU A 888 -14.09 -53.56 -46.23
C GLU A 888 -14.44 -54.84 -45.46
N ALA A 889 -15.35 -54.75 -44.49
CA ALA A 889 -16.14 -55.92 -44.09
C ALA A 889 -17.37 -56.01 -45.01
N PRO A 890 -17.59 -57.15 -45.70
CA PRO A 890 -18.60 -57.27 -46.73
C PRO A 890 -20.00 -57.19 -46.12
N ARG A 891 -20.88 -56.43 -46.78
CA ARG A 891 -22.32 -56.50 -46.55
C ARG A 891 -22.79 -57.91 -46.93
N GLU A 892 -23.07 -58.75 -45.93
CA GLU A 892 -24.00 -59.86 -46.12
C GLU A 892 -25.44 -59.37 -45.86
N ILE A 893 -26.33 -59.86 -46.73
CA ILE A 893 -27.70 -59.42 -47.03
C ILE A 893 -28.69 -59.74 -45.91
#